data_AF-A0AAW4F169-F1
#
_entry.id   AF-A0AAW4F169-F1
#
_cell.length_a   1.000
_cell.length_b   1.000
_cell.length_c   1.000
_cell.angle_alpha   90.00
_cell.angle_beta   90.00
_cell.angle_gamma   90.00
#
_symmetry.space_group_name_H-M   'P 1'
#
loop_
_entity.id
_entity.type
_entity.pdbx_description
1 polymer ?
#
loop_
_entity_poly.entity_id
_entity_poly.type
_entity_poly.pdbx_seq_one_letter_code
_entity_poly.pdbx_strand_id
1 'polypeptide(L)'
;MKKAPNLKLQPKDKMTEVIIFAGSDAWAHAKEWSEWAGKHIAADDTPPVILGPKQLASLEDTKIIDKGRNYVRVYRAGEISETALLQIATLLAVAGVKEARCYSGFVDQQPEDWTPRMAGLKDDAERGNSLVINLPAKTNFTGNYDDELKPRVECRPDGVYWVTPKVDKQSGEIIRPETWLCASVELLGAGVIGNEHYRVMRWTDSTTNRLVTMAVPCCGIGDSDGWRLLKANGLKVTTNGKHRIPLADWMQLGGQHEEWHLSTKAGWHFGAYIMPDGTVIGESDKPVLFTGKSAAINGYSVAGTADSWRDSVARLAGGNPFMMLGIATSLSAPLVGLVGADVFGVHFFENSTAGKTTTQSVASSLWGDPEAQRLTWYGTALGIANEAEAHNHGLLPLDEIGQAASARDVYVSAYTLFNGFGKLQGAKDGGNRELKNWRAVAISTGEVDIETFLKTEGIKVKVGQLVRLLNVPMEKATKFHEYSNGKEHADALKEAWKENHGAAGREWVKWLSGHQQEAKDTVRECRERWRNLIPESYGEQVHRVGERFAILEAALVLSGHVTGWAVQECRDAILHNFNAWVKVFGTGNKEHKQIIEQAEAFLAAYGMSRFAPVNYDPASLPIPELYGYRESDGRYDEPVLFYVLPDPFGSHVANGFNKDAAAKVLHEAGMLKRPSSGRGWQIRTPRLKHLKGARLRVYGLLLAQDHDTESD
;
A
#
# COMPACT_ATOMS: atom_id res chain seq x y z
N MET A 1 42.80 17.22 -25.04
CA MET A 1 43.70 16.05 -25.05
C MET A 1 45.12 16.43 -24.70
N LYS A 2 45.70 15.79 -23.68
CA LYS A 2 47.13 15.86 -23.35
C LYS A 2 47.89 15.04 -24.40
N LYS A 3 49.13 15.42 -24.76
CA LYS A 3 49.95 14.61 -25.67
C LYS A 3 50.73 13.59 -24.87
N ALA A 4 50.84 12.36 -25.38
CA ALA A 4 51.72 11.36 -24.79
C ALA A 4 53.18 11.88 -24.75
N PRO A 5 53.98 11.48 -23.74
CA PRO A 5 55.41 11.73 -23.71
C PRO A 5 56.09 11.37 -25.05
N ASN A 6 57.04 12.20 -25.47
CA ASN A 6 57.79 12.09 -26.74
C ASN A 6 56.97 12.16 -28.04
N LEU A 7 55.64 12.27 -28.01
CA LEU A 7 54.85 12.43 -29.24
C LEU A 7 55.22 13.70 -30.02
N LYS A 8 55.60 14.79 -29.33
CA LYS A 8 56.05 16.03 -30.00
C LYS A 8 57.41 15.89 -30.69
N LEU A 9 58.21 14.88 -30.31
CA LEU A 9 59.55 14.62 -30.83
C LEU A 9 59.52 13.71 -32.07
N GLN A 10 58.36 13.15 -32.41
CA GLN A 10 58.20 12.28 -33.57
C GLN A 10 58.37 13.06 -34.89
N PRO A 11 58.94 12.42 -35.95
CA PRO A 11 59.10 13.04 -37.26
C PRO A 11 57.78 13.59 -37.81
N LYS A 12 57.87 14.77 -38.44
CA LYS A 12 56.72 15.41 -39.09
C LYS A 12 56.23 14.62 -40.31
N ASP A 13 57.14 13.91 -40.98
CA ASP A 13 56.83 13.04 -42.13
C ASP A 13 55.95 11.86 -41.69
N LYS A 14 54.76 11.74 -42.30
CA LYS A 14 53.76 10.72 -41.97
C LYS A 14 54.09 9.33 -42.49
N MET A 15 55.07 9.21 -43.39
CA MET A 15 55.60 7.94 -43.88
C MET A 15 56.58 7.30 -42.88
N THR A 16 57.18 8.07 -41.98
CA THR A 16 58.08 7.52 -40.96
C THR A 16 57.31 6.74 -39.90
N GLU A 17 57.76 5.52 -39.60
CA GLU A 17 57.20 4.66 -38.55
C GLU A 17 57.32 5.32 -37.18
N VAL A 18 56.28 5.19 -36.34
CA VAL A 18 56.31 5.65 -34.94
C VAL A 18 56.33 4.46 -34.01
N ILE A 19 57.24 4.50 -33.04
CA ILE A 19 57.42 3.44 -32.04
C ILE A 19 56.78 3.87 -30.72
N ILE A 20 55.95 2.99 -30.15
CA ILE A 20 55.22 3.19 -28.90
C ILE A 20 55.57 2.06 -27.93
N PHE A 21 56.01 2.39 -26.71
CA PHE A 21 56.10 1.44 -25.59
C PHE A 21 54.88 1.59 -24.69
N ALA A 22 54.20 0.49 -24.39
CA ALA A 22 52.98 0.49 -23.59
C ALA A 22 53.00 -0.59 -22.50
N GLY A 23 52.78 -0.19 -21.24
CA GLY A 23 52.70 -1.09 -20.08
C GLY A 23 53.40 -0.52 -18.84
N SER A 24 53.45 -1.30 -17.76
CA SER A 24 54.05 -0.90 -16.47
C SER A 24 55.49 -0.39 -16.59
N ASP A 25 56.27 -0.99 -17.50
CA ASP A 25 57.70 -0.73 -17.65
C ASP A 25 58.03 0.13 -18.88
N ALA A 26 57.03 0.76 -19.49
CA ALA A 26 57.20 1.55 -20.73
C ALA A 26 58.31 2.61 -20.65
N TRP A 27 58.53 3.22 -19.48
CA TRP A 27 59.60 4.19 -19.28
C TRP A 27 61.00 3.57 -19.28
N ALA A 28 61.16 2.38 -18.69
CA ALA A 28 62.43 1.66 -18.65
C ALA A 28 62.80 1.18 -20.06
N HIS A 29 61.85 0.59 -20.78
CA HIS A 29 62.04 0.14 -22.15
C HIS A 29 62.31 1.30 -23.13
N ALA A 30 61.62 2.43 -22.98
CA ALA A 30 61.89 3.62 -23.80
C ALA A 30 63.30 4.19 -23.58
N LYS A 31 63.82 4.09 -22.34
CA LYS A 31 65.18 4.50 -22.00
C LYS A 31 66.20 3.56 -22.62
N GLU A 32 66.01 2.25 -22.50
CA GLU A 32 66.85 1.22 -23.14
C GLU A 32 66.87 1.36 -24.68
N TRP A 33 65.72 1.66 -25.29
CA TRP A 33 65.62 1.97 -26.71
C TRP A 33 66.47 3.18 -27.11
N SER A 34 66.40 4.26 -26.34
CA SER A 34 67.14 5.49 -26.65
C SER A 34 68.65 5.35 -26.40
N GLU A 35 69.07 4.52 -25.43
CA GLU A 35 70.47 4.35 -25.06
C GLU A 35 71.21 3.31 -25.92
N TRP A 36 70.53 2.26 -26.38
CA TRP A 36 71.20 1.17 -27.09
C TRP A 36 70.39 0.56 -28.25
N ALA A 37 69.16 0.11 -27.99
CA ALA A 37 68.44 -0.73 -28.96
C ALA A 37 67.99 0.01 -30.24
N GLY A 38 67.59 1.28 -30.15
CA GLY A 38 67.18 2.08 -31.32
C GLY A 38 68.29 2.23 -32.36
N LYS A 39 69.52 2.49 -31.91
CA LYS A 39 70.70 2.64 -32.78
C LYS A 39 71.21 1.33 -33.37
N HIS A 40 71.18 0.24 -32.60
CA HIS A 40 71.80 -1.03 -32.98
C HIS A 40 70.84 -2.03 -33.66
N ILE A 41 69.53 -1.91 -33.41
CA ILE A 41 68.51 -2.85 -33.93
C ILE A 41 67.69 -2.22 -35.06
N ALA A 42 67.32 -0.94 -34.95
CA ALA A 42 66.38 -0.29 -35.87
C ALA A 42 66.97 0.89 -36.67
N ALA A 43 68.22 1.29 -36.40
CA ALA A 43 68.86 2.50 -36.93
C ALA A 43 67.98 3.77 -36.76
N ASP A 44 67.21 3.84 -35.67
CA ASP A 44 66.32 4.95 -35.32
C ASP A 44 66.85 5.67 -34.06
N ASP A 45 67.06 6.98 -34.17
CA ASP A 45 67.51 7.86 -33.07
C ASP A 45 66.35 8.70 -32.50
N THR A 46 65.10 8.41 -32.90
CA THR A 46 63.91 9.10 -32.42
C THR A 46 63.46 8.54 -31.06
N PRO A 47 63.29 9.38 -30.03
CA PRO A 47 62.76 8.93 -28.74
C PRO A 47 61.34 8.35 -28.90
N PRO A 48 61.07 7.11 -28.44
CA PRO A 48 59.79 6.45 -28.67
C PRO A 48 58.69 7.07 -27.79
N VAL A 49 57.43 6.96 -28.24
CA VAL A 49 56.26 7.42 -27.49
C VAL A 49 56.01 6.49 -26.31
N ILE A 50 55.72 7.06 -25.15
CA ILE A 50 55.61 6.29 -23.89
C ILE A 50 54.17 6.30 -23.38
N LEU A 51 53.60 5.11 -23.22
CA LEU A 51 52.30 4.87 -22.60
C LEU A 51 52.49 4.08 -21.30
N GLY A 52 52.96 4.75 -20.25
CA GLY A 52 53.07 4.15 -18.90
C GLY A 52 51.73 4.15 -18.15
N PRO A 53 51.69 3.66 -16.89
CA PRO A 53 50.45 3.51 -16.12
C PRO A 53 49.57 4.77 -16.07
N LYS A 54 50.18 5.95 -15.92
CA LYS A 54 49.47 7.25 -15.91
C LYS A 54 48.80 7.57 -17.25
N GLN A 55 49.45 7.25 -18.37
CA GLN A 55 48.91 7.46 -19.71
C GLN A 55 47.84 6.42 -20.03
N LEU A 56 48.07 5.15 -19.65
CA LEU A 56 47.11 4.07 -19.85
C LEU A 56 45.80 4.33 -19.09
N ALA A 57 45.87 4.84 -17.85
CA ALA A 57 44.70 5.22 -17.06
C ALA A 57 43.92 6.43 -17.62
N SER A 58 44.49 7.17 -18.58
CA SER A 58 43.86 8.34 -19.21
C SER A 58 44.00 8.33 -20.73
N LEU A 59 43.93 7.14 -21.35
CA LEU A 59 44.08 6.93 -22.79
C LEU A 59 43.06 7.74 -23.61
N GLU A 60 41.83 7.84 -23.12
CA GLU A 60 40.72 8.57 -23.77
C GLU A 60 41.01 10.07 -23.94
N ASP A 61 41.77 10.65 -23.00
CA ASP A 61 42.17 12.06 -23.02
C ASP A 61 43.60 12.29 -23.53
N THR A 62 44.28 11.22 -23.94
CA THR A 62 45.68 11.25 -24.35
C THR A 62 45.82 11.05 -25.85
N LYS A 63 46.36 12.05 -26.53
CA LYS A 63 46.78 11.91 -27.93
C LYS A 63 48.06 11.07 -27.97
N ILE A 64 47.97 9.85 -28.49
CA ILE A 64 49.08 8.88 -28.58
C ILE A 64 49.79 8.89 -29.93
N ILE A 65 49.12 9.33 -30.99
CA ILE A 65 49.62 9.36 -32.38
C ILE A 65 49.11 10.62 -33.08
N ASP A 66 49.79 11.06 -34.14
CA ASP A 66 49.25 12.09 -35.02
C ASP A 66 48.27 11.51 -36.06
N LYS A 67 47.26 12.31 -36.41
CA LYS A 67 46.30 11.96 -37.47
C LYS A 67 47.03 11.69 -38.81
N GLY A 68 46.61 10.62 -39.50
CA GLY A 68 47.10 10.25 -40.83
C GLY A 68 48.52 9.69 -40.88
N ARG A 69 49.05 9.14 -39.77
CA ARG A 69 50.33 8.42 -39.75
C ARG A 69 50.17 7.08 -40.50
N ASN A 70 51.13 6.66 -41.31
CA ASN A 70 50.96 5.41 -42.07
C ASN A 70 51.36 4.16 -41.27
N TYR A 71 52.48 4.17 -40.55
CA TYR A 71 53.05 2.99 -39.91
C TYR A 71 53.26 3.20 -38.40
N VAL A 72 52.84 2.23 -37.58
CA VAL A 72 53.02 2.27 -36.13
C VAL A 72 53.42 0.91 -35.58
N ARG A 73 54.38 0.93 -34.64
CA ARG A 73 54.81 -0.24 -33.88
C ARG A 73 54.52 -0.05 -32.39
N VAL A 74 53.84 -1.02 -31.79
CA VAL A 74 53.54 -1.02 -30.36
C VAL A 74 54.28 -2.17 -29.68
N TYR A 75 55.17 -1.87 -28.75
CA TYR A 75 55.82 -2.86 -27.90
C TYR A 75 55.12 -2.95 -26.55
N ARG A 76 54.77 -4.17 -26.13
CA ARG A 76 54.32 -4.46 -24.77
C ARG A 76 55.54 -4.35 -23.84
N ALA A 77 55.46 -3.50 -22.82
CA ALA A 77 56.55 -3.22 -21.89
C ALA A 77 56.07 -3.46 -20.44
N GLY A 78 56.37 -4.64 -19.91
CA GLY A 78 55.85 -5.10 -18.62
C GLY A 78 54.37 -5.53 -18.72
N GLU A 79 53.61 -5.32 -17.64
CA GLU A 79 52.19 -5.67 -17.58
C GLU A 79 51.32 -4.65 -18.32
N ILE A 80 50.43 -5.15 -19.19
CA ILE A 80 49.40 -4.36 -19.87
C ILE A 80 48.15 -5.23 -20.06
N SER A 81 46.97 -4.66 -19.79
CA SER A 81 45.71 -5.38 -19.95
C SER A 81 45.29 -5.46 -21.43
N GLU A 82 44.61 -6.54 -21.80
CA GLU A 82 44.03 -6.70 -23.15
C GLU A 82 43.03 -5.59 -23.48
N THR A 83 42.31 -5.06 -22.48
CA THR A 83 41.43 -3.90 -22.64
C THR A 83 42.20 -2.64 -23.03
N ALA A 84 43.35 -2.37 -22.40
CA ALA A 84 44.18 -1.22 -22.74
C ALA A 84 44.82 -1.36 -24.14
N LEU A 85 45.22 -2.58 -24.52
CA LEU A 85 45.72 -2.87 -25.87
C LEU A 85 44.64 -2.65 -26.94
N LEU A 86 43.41 -3.09 -26.67
CA LEU A 86 42.26 -2.85 -27.53
C LEU A 86 41.99 -1.35 -27.68
N GLN A 87 42.04 -0.58 -26.60
CA GLN A 87 41.88 0.87 -26.64
C GLN A 87 42.97 1.56 -27.46
N ILE A 88 44.23 1.14 -27.32
CA ILE A 88 45.35 1.65 -28.13
C ILE A 88 45.08 1.35 -29.61
N ALA A 89 44.70 0.12 -29.96
CA ALA A 89 44.38 -0.27 -31.33
C ALA A 89 43.23 0.59 -31.92
N THR A 90 42.16 0.81 -31.15
CA THR A 90 41.03 1.67 -31.55
C THR A 90 41.48 3.12 -31.77
N LEU A 91 42.31 3.68 -30.89
CA LEU A 91 42.83 5.05 -31.04
C LEU A 91 43.73 5.20 -32.27
N LEU A 92 44.55 4.20 -32.58
CA LEU A 92 45.34 4.16 -33.80
C LEU A 92 44.44 4.09 -35.05
N ALA A 93 43.34 3.33 -34.98
CA ALA A 93 42.39 3.17 -36.09
C ALA A 93 41.62 4.47 -36.38
N VAL A 94 41.10 5.11 -35.33
CA VAL A 94 40.44 6.42 -35.42
C VAL A 94 41.39 7.51 -35.91
N ALA A 95 42.68 7.43 -35.55
CA ALA A 95 43.69 8.35 -36.07
C ALA A 95 44.02 8.14 -37.56
N GLY A 96 43.53 7.06 -38.18
CA GLY A 96 43.73 6.74 -39.58
C GLY A 96 45.08 6.09 -39.89
N VAL A 97 45.60 5.27 -38.97
CA VAL A 97 46.81 4.49 -39.19
C VAL A 97 46.59 3.41 -40.24
N LYS A 98 47.49 3.29 -41.22
CA LYS A 98 47.37 2.31 -42.32
C LYS A 98 47.88 0.92 -41.95
N GLU A 99 49.00 0.85 -41.24
CA GLU A 99 49.61 -0.40 -40.78
C GLU A 99 50.03 -0.28 -39.31
N ALA A 100 49.61 -1.26 -38.50
CA ALA A 100 49.92 -1.31 -37.09
C ALA A 100 50.34 -2.72 -36.69
N ARG A 101 51.48 -2.85 -35.99
CA ARG A 101 51.99 -4.15 -35.50
C ARG A 101 52.28 -4.09 -34.01
N CYS A 102 51.94 -5.15 -33.29
CA CYS A 102 52.23 -5.28 -31.87
C CYS A 102 53.25 -6.38 -31.61
N TYR A 103 54.25 -6.04 -30.79
CA TYR A 103 55.36 -6.91 -30.42
C TYR A 103 55.27 -7.20 -28.93
N SER A 104 55.51 -8.44 -28.55
CA SER A 104 55.55 -8.89 -27.15
C SER A 104 56.80 -8.43 -26.39
N GLY A 105 57.83 -7.96 -27.10
CA GLY A 105 59.07 -7.41 -26.55
C GLY A 105 60.11 -7.09 -27.64
N PHE A 106 61.32 -6.66 -27.26
CA PHE A 106 62.37 -6.24 -28.20
C PHE A 106 62.93 -7.37 -29.09
N VAL A 107 62.88 -8.61 -28.60
CA VAL A 107 63.43 -9.79 -29.27
C VAL A 107 62.37 -10.55 -30.09
N ASP A 108 61.14 -10.03 -30.14
CA ASP A 108 60.04 -10.69 -30.83
C ASP A 108 60.22 -10.62 -32.35
N GLN A 109 60.30 -11.79 -32.97
CA GLN A 109 60.47 -11.96 -34.42
C GLN A 109 59.14 -12.22 -35.15
N GLN A 110 58.03 -12.39 -34.42
CA GLN A 110 56.71 -12.69 -34.98
C GLN A 110 55.64 -11.76 -34.40
N PRO A 111 55.62 -10.47 -34.82
CA PRO A 111 54.65 -9.52 -34.33
C PRO A 111 53.22 -9.86 -34.76
N GLU A 112 52.27 -9.53 -33.88
CA GLU A 112 50.84 -9.58 -34.19
C GLU A 112 50.49 -8.42 -35.13
N ASP A 113 49.94 -8.74 -36.32
CA ASP A 113 49.48 -7.73 -37.27
C ASP A 113 48.08 -7.24 -36.89
N TRP A 114 47.98 -5.98 -36.48
CA TRP A 114 46.72 -5.35 -36.12
C TRP A 114 46.03 -4.72 -37.33
N THR A 115 46.70 -4.60 -38.48
CA THR A 115 46.18 -3.93 -39.68
C THR A 115 44.79 -4.41 -40.12
N PRO A 116 44.49 -5.73 -40.17
CA PRO A 116 43.19 -6.21 -40.65
C PRO A 116 42.01 -5.81 -39.75
N ARG A 117 42.24 -5.64 -38.44
CA ARG A 117 41.20 -5.29 -37.47
C ARG A 117 40.96 -3.78 -37.35
N MET A 118 41.85 -2.94 -37.89
CA MET A 118 41.75 -1.48 -37.78
C MET A 118 40.49 -0.91 -38.44
N ALA A 119 40.08 -1.44 -39.60
CA ALA A 119 38.88 -0.98 -40.29
C ALA A 119 37.61 -1.22 -39.45
N GLY A 120 37.47 -2.41 -38.86
CA GLY A 120 36.36 -2.74 -37.97
C GLY A 120 36.35 -1.91 -36.69
N LEU A 121 37.50 -1.74 -36.04
CA LEU A 121 37.62 -0.92 -34.82
C LEU A 121 37.29 0.56 -35.08
N LYS A 122 37.64 1.08 -36.26
CA LYS A 122 37.28 2.44 -36.67
C LYS A 122 35.77 2.58 -36.90
N ASP A 123 35.17 1.66 -37.65
CA ASP A 123 33.74 1.67 -37.93
C ASP A 123 32.91 1.52 -36.63
N ASP A 124 33.32 0.63 -35.72
CA ASP A 124 32.66 0.43 -34.44
C ASP A 124 32.75 1.66 -33.52
N ALA A 125 33.89 2.37 -33.54
CA ALA A 125 34.05 3.64 -32.84
C ALA A 125 33.19 4.75 -33.46
N GLU A 126 33.16 4.89 -34.79
CA GLU A 126 32.35 5.90 -35.48
C GLU A 126 30.85 5.68 -35.34
N ARG A 127 30.40 4.42 -35.20
CA ARG A 127 29.01 4.04 -34.93
C ARG A 127 28.60 4.15 -33.46
N GLY A 128 29.53 4.46 -32.55
CA GLY A 128 29.27 4.55 -31.11
C GLY A 128 29.03 3.20 -30.41
N ASN A 129 29.38 2.09 -31.07
CA ASN A 129 29.29 0.73 -30.51
C ASN A 129 30.57 0.30 -29.77
N SER A 130 31.67 1.02 -29.99
CA SER A 130 32.90 0.87 -29.22
C SER A 130 32.78 1.68 -27.92
N LEU A 131 33.26 1.12 -26.80
CA LEU A 131 33.29 1.69 -25.44
C LEU A 131 34.03 3.04 -25.29
N VAL A 132 34.41 3.69 -26.40
CA VAL A 132 35.14 4.95 -26.42
C VAL A 132 34.47 5.90 -27.42
N ILE A 133 33.43 6.59 -26.97
CA ILE A 133 33.11 8.01 -27.27
C ILE A 133 32.00 8.44 -26.29
N ASN A 134 32.32 9.37 -25.39
CA ASN A 134 31.36 10.37 -24.96
C ASN A 134 32.04 11.73 -24.77
N LEU A 135 31.34 12.77 -25.20
CA LEU A 135 31.70 14.19 -25.17
C LEU A 135 32.18 14.67 -23.79
N PRO A 136 32.94 15.78 -23.72
CA PRO A 136 33.63 16.22 -22.51
C PRO A 136 32.62 16.76 -21.49
N ALA A 137 32.03 15.87 -20.71
CA ALA A 137 31.57 16.22 -19.39
C ALA A 137 32.84 16.44 -18.56
N LYS A 138 33.01 17.64 -18.00
CA LYS A 138 33.90 17.85 -16.85
C LYS A 138 33.36 16.99 -15.71
N THR A 139 33.67 15.71 -15.75
CA THR A 139 33.51 14.79 -14.64
C THR A 139 34.92 14.51 -14.19
N ASN A 140 35.26 15.09 -13.04
CA ASN A 140 36.40 14.61 -12.26
C ASN A 140 36.03 13.20 -11.79
N PHE A 141 36.08 12.21 -12.67
CA PHE A 141 36.20 10.83 -12.25
C PHE A 141 37.65 10.64 -11.82
N THR A 142 37.86 10.81 -10.52
CA THR A 142 39.04 10.29 -9.83
C THR A 142 38.99 8.77 -9.95
N GLY A 143 39.57 8.25 -11.03
CA GLY A 143 40.07 6.88 -11.05
C GLY A 143 41.02 6.69 -9.87
N ASN A 144 40.93 5.52 -9.28
CA ASN A 144 41.44 5.09 -7.98
C ASN A 144 42.99 5.09 -7.89
N TYR A 145 43.61 6.25 -8.06
CA TYR A 145 44.73 6.61 -7.19
C TYR A 145 44.06 7.18 -5.96
N ASP A 146 44.07 6.39 -4.89
CA ASP A 146 43.87 6.92 -3.56
C ASP A 146 44.94 8.03 -3.42
N ASP A 147 44.56 9.28 -3.68
CA ASP A 147 45.41 10.42 -3.40
C ASP A 147 45.56 10.37 -1.89
N GLU A 148 46.63 9.72 -1.42
CA GLU A 148 46.80 9.35 -0.01
C GLU A 148 46.75 10.57 0.92
N LEU A 149 46.78 11.78 0.35
CA LEU A 149 46.70 13.07 1.03
C LEU A 149 45.33 13.75 0.93
N LYS A 150 44.39 13.22 0.15
CA LYS A 150 43.04 13.80 0.02
C LYS A 150 42.25 13.54 1.32
N PRO A 151 41.67 14.58 1.93
CA PRO A 151 40.79 14.41 3.06
C PRO A 151 39.57 13.56 2.69
N ARG A 152 39.20 12.63 3.55
CA ARG A 152 38.12 11.66 3.28
C ARG A 152 37.38 11.27 4.55
N VAL A 153 36.18 10.76 4.35
CA VAL A 153 35.40 10.12 5.41
C VAL A 153 35.73 8.63 5.41
N GLU A 154 36.16 8.10 6.54
CA GLU A 154 36.39 6.66 6.75
C GLU A 154 35.35 6.13 7.74
N CYS A 155 34.66 5.05 7.37
CA CYS A 155 33.72 4.34 8.23
C CYS A 155 34.42 3.11 8.82
N ARG A 156 34.30 2.94 10.14
CA ARG A 156 34.90 1.85 10.93
C ARG A 156 33.86 1.29 11.91
N PRO A 157 34.07 0.09 12.49
CA PRO A 157 33.13 -0.49 13.45
C PRO A 157 32.86 0.38 14.68
N ASP A 158 33.82 1.21 15.07
CA ASP A 158 33.76 2.09 16.24
C ASP A 158 33.27 3.51 15.93
N GLY A 159 33.17 3.90 14.65
CA GLY A 159 32.71 5.23 14.28
C GLY A 159 32.96 5.61 12.83
N VAL A 160 32.46 6.79 12.47
CA VAL A 160 32.77 7.46 11.21
C VAL A 160 33.69 8.63 11.51
N TYR A 161 34.77 8.75 10.76
CA TYR A 161 35.86 9.70 11.01
C TYR A 161 36.18 10.53 9.77
N TRP A 162 36.49 11.80 9.97
CA TRP A 162 37.11 12.65 8.95
C TRP A 162 38.62 12.54 9.08
N VAL A 163 39.26 11.94 8.10
CA VAL A 163 40.72 11.74 8.05
C VAL A 163 41.32 12.78 7.12
N THR A 164 42.31 13.53 7.61
CA THR A 164 43.05 14.53 6.83
C THR A 164 44.52 14.13 6.78
N PRO A 165 44.93 13.27 5.85
CA PRO A 165 46.31 12.80 5.80
C PRO A 165 47.27 13.97 5.49
N LYS A 166 48.41 13.99 6.18
CA LYS A 166 49.45 15.03 6.05
C LYS A 166 50.82 14.38 6.09
N VAL A 167 51.74 14.86 5.27
CA VAL A 167 53.15 14.44 5.31
C VAL A 167 53.85 15.17 6.46
N ASP A 168 54.48 14.43 7.35
CA ASP A 168 55.40 14.98 8.35
C ASP A 168 56.62 15.58 7.63
N LYS A 169 56.90 16.86 7.90
CA LYS A 169 57.97 17.60 7.25
C LYS A 169 59.38 17.15 7.66
N GLN A 170 59.52 16.41 8.77
CA GLN A 170 60.79 15.93 9.31
C GLN A 170 61.04 14.46 8.96
N SER A 171 60.04 13.58 9.08
CA SER A 171 60.19 12.13 8.82
C SER A 171 59.80 11.70 7.41
N GLY A 172 58.99 12.50 6.70
CA GLY A 172 58.41 12.10 5.41
C GLY A 172 57.26 11.09 5.53
N GLU A 173 56.87 10.69 6.75
CA GLU A 173 55.77 9.76 7.00
C GLU A 173 54.40 10.44 6.85
N ILE A 174 53.38 9.69 6.43
CA ILE A 174 52.00 10.19 6.33
C ILE A 174 51.32 10.02 7.68
N ILE A 175 51.13 11.13 8.40
CA ILE A 175 50.29 11.20 9.60
C ILE A 175 48.84 11.32 9.15
N ARG A 176 47.93 10.57 9.77
CA ARG A 176 46.49 10.59 9.48
C ARG A 176 45.68 11.16 10.65
N PRO A 177 45.77 12.48 10.94
CA PRO A 177 44.87 13.12 11.90
C PRO A 177 43.42 12.81 11.57
N GLU A 178 42.70 12.29 12.56
CA GLU A 178 41.30 11.94 12.45
C GLU A 178 40.44 12.75 13.40
N THR A 179 39.21 13.03 12.99
CA THR A 179 38.19 13.69 13.81
C THR A 179 36.92 12.88 13.74
N TRP A 180 36.39 12.49 14.89
CA TRP A 180 35.15 11.73 14.97
C TRP A 180 33.95 12.55 14.45
N LEU A 181 33.16 11.94 13.57
CA LEU A 181 32.00 12.55 12.93
C LEU A 181 30.68 12.04 13.53
N CYS A 182 30.52 10.72 13.59
CA CYS A 182 29.34 10.08 14.20
C CYS A 182 29.64 8.64 14.63
N ALA A 183 28.71 8.02 15.34
CA ALA A 183 28.75 6.59 15.60
C ALA A 183 28.70 5.81 14.27
N SER A 184 29.10 4.54 14.29
CA SER A 184 29.14 3.72 13.07
C SER A 184 27.75 3.66 12.42
N VAL A 185 27.72 3.88 11.11
CA VAL A 185 26.49 3.86 10.29
C VAL A 185 26.81 3.19 8.96
N GLU A 186 25.96 2.23 8.59
CA GLU A 186 25.95 1.54 7.32
C GLU A 186 25.05 2.28 6.34
N LEU A 187 25.56 2.56 5.15
CA LEU A 187 24.83 3.18 4.05
C LEU A 187 24.39 2.08 3.07
N LEU A 188 23.16 1.61 3.22
CA LEU A 188 22.65 0.39 2.58
C LEU A 188 22.17 0.62 1.15
N GLY A 189 21.40 1.69 0.93
CA GLY A 189 20.72 1.86 -0.36
C GLY A 189 19.90 3.14 -0.46
N ALA A 190 19.17 3.29 -1.54
CA ALA A 190 18.34 4.46 -1.82
C ALA A 190 16.98 4.04 -2.34
N GLY A 191 15.96 4.83 -2.04
CA GLY A 191 14.59 4.56 -2.49
C GLY A 191 13.81 5.86 -2.68
N VAL A 192 12.63 5.75 -3.26
CA VAL A 192 11.77 6.90 -3.58
C VAL A 192 10.37 6.65 -3.02
N ILE A 193 9.77 7.68 -2.42
CA ILE A 193 8.36 7.69 -2.03
C ILE A 193 7.72 8.92 -2.68
N GLY A 194 6.76 8.69 -3.58
CA GLY A 194 6.21 9.77 -4.40
C GLY A 194 7.30 10.43 -5.25
N ASN A 195 7.59 11.71 -4.99
CA ASN A 195 8.66 12.47 -5.64
C ASN A 195 9.86 12.75 -4.73
N GLU A 196 9.87 12.19 -3.52
CA GLU A 196 10.92 12.41 -2.54
C GLU A 196 11.93 11.26 -2.53
N HIS A 197 13.22 11.60 -2.58
CA HIS A 197 14.32 10.65 -2.52
C HIS A 197 14.78 10.42 -1.08
N TYR A 198 15.12 9.17 -0.77
CA TYR A 198 15.53 8.74 0.55
C TYR A 198 16.82 7.92 0.48
N ARG A 199 17.62 8.04 1.54
CA ARG A 199 18.79 7.21 1.80
C ARG A 199 18.48 6.21 2.91
N VAL A 200 18.66 4.93 2.65
CA VAL A 200 18.49 3.86 3.64
C VAL A 200 19.79 3.68 4.41
N MET A 201 19.73 3.90 5.71
CA MET A 201 20.87 3.82 6.61
C MET A 201 20.56 2.89 7.78
N ARG A 202 21.59 2.26 8.33
CA ARG A 202 21.49 1.41 9.51
C ARG A 202 22.56 1.73 10.54
N TRP A 203 22.19 1.82 11.81
CA TRP A 203 23.13 2.05 12.92
C TRP A 203 22.60 1.42 14.20
N THR A 204 23.46 1.33 15.22
CA THR A 204 23.05 0.90 16.55
C THR A 204 22.72 2.12 17.41
N ASP A 205 21.53 2.16 17.99
CA ASP A 205 21.15 3.20 18.96
C ASP A 205 22.07 3.10 20.17
N SER A 206 22.82 4.18 20.40
CA SER A 206 23.80 4.26 21.47
C SER A 206 23.23 4.23 22.90
N THR A 207 21.90 4.36 23.06
CA THR A 207 21.22 4.32 24.37
C THR A 207 20.57 2.96 24.62
N THR A 208 19.87 2.42 23.63
CA THR A 208 19.12 1.16 23.77
C THR A 208 19.87 -0.07 23.26
N ASN A 209 21.00 0.14 22.58
CA ASN A 209 21.77 -0.87 21.86
C ASN A 209 20.95 -1.63 20.80
N ARG A 210 19.82 -1.06 20.36
CA ARG A 210 18.96 -1.62 19.31
C ARG A 210 19.49 -1.24 17.93
N LEU A 211 19.47 -2.19 17.01
CA LEU A 211 19.75 -1.92 15.60
C LEU A 211 18.57 -1.17 14.96
N VAL A 212 18.86 0.00 14.38
CA VAL A 212 17.91 0.88 13.70
C VAL A 212 18.21 0.84 12.21
N THR A 213 17.22 0.57 11.38
CA THR A 213 17.28 0.75 9.91
C THR A 213 16.22 1.78 9.53
N MET A 214 16.60 2.84 8.81
CA MET A 214 15.72 3.97 8.53
C MET A 214 15.96 4.54 7.13
N ALA A 215 14.88 4.93 6.47
CA ALA A 215 14.93 5.78 5.29
C ALA A 215 14.98 7.26 5.71
N VAL A 216 16.07 7.94 5.38
CA VAL A 216 16.30 9.35 5.69
C VAL A 216 16.03 10.19 4.44
N PRO A 217 15.12 11.19 4.46
CA PRO A 217 14.88 12.04 3.31
C PRO A 217 16.18 12.76 2.90
N CYS A 218 16.59 12.63 1.64
CA CYS A 218 17.81 13.25 1.13
C CYS A 218 17.79 14.77 1.29
N CYS A 219 16.62 15.40 1.10
CA CYS A 219 16.43 16.84 1.26
C CYS A 219 16.68 17.33 2.69
N GLY A 220 16.60 16.46 3.70
CA GLY A 220 16.89 16.81 5.08
C GLY A 220 18.33 16.55 5.51
N ILE A 221 19.11 15.77 4.75
CA ILE A 221 20.48 15.41 5.13
C ILE A 221 21.37 16.66 5.02
N GLY A 222 21.94 17.07 6.15
CA GLY A 222 22.75 18.30 6.26
C GLY A 222 22.03 19.45 6.97
N ASP A 223 20.69 19.43 6.99
CA ASP A 223 19.87 20.46 7.60
C ASP A 223 19.54 20.18 9.07
N SER A 224 19.03 21.20 9.77
CA SER A 224 18.70 21.12 11.20
C SER A 224 17.69 20.01 11.51
N ASP A 225 16.67 19.83 10.66
CA ASP A 225 15.65 18.80 10.82
C ASP A 225 16.20 17.38 10.58
N GLY A 226 17.08 17.17 9.60
CA GLY A 226 17.72 15.87 9.38
C GLY A 226 18.64 15.47 10.52
N TRP A 227 19.46 16.41 11.03
CA TRP A 227 20.27 16.14 12.23
C TRP A 227 19.41 15.88 13.46
N ARG A 228 18.26 16.55 13.60
CA ARG A 228 17.30 16.26 14.67
C ARG A 228 16.75 14.85 14.54
N LEU A 229 16.36 14.44 13.34
CA LEU A 229 15.82 13.10 13.05
C LEU A 229 16.81 12.00 13.40
N LEU A 230 18.06 12.11 12.95
CA LEU A 230 19.10 11.11 13.22
C LEU A 230 19.39 10.97 14.73
N LYS A 231 19.54 12.08 15.44
CA LYS A 231 19.77 12.08 16.90
C LYS A 231 18.57 11.55 17.68
N ALA A 232 17.35 11.87 17.25
CA ALA A 232 16.12 11.38 17.89
C ALA A 232 15.99 9.86 17.78
N ASN A 233 16.64 9.23 16.80
CA ASN A 233 16.68 7.79 16.61
C ASN A 233 18.03 7.18 17.05
N GLY A 234 18.71 7.81 18.01
CA GLY A 234 19.84 7.21 18.73
C GLY A 234 21.22 7.35 18.08
N LEU A 235 21.34 8.00 16.91
CA LEU A 235 22.64 8.24 16.27
C LEU A 235 23.37 9.40 16.96
N LYS A 236 24.52 9.12 17.57
CA LYS A 236 25.42 10.16 18.07
C LYS A 236 26.17 10.81 16.91
N VAL A 237 26.07 12.13 16.79
CA VAL A 237 26.68 12.93 15.72
C VAL A 237 27.44 14.11 16.31
N THR A 238 28.54 14.50 15.67
CA THR A 238 29.38 15.64 16.04
C THR A 238 28.58 16.94 16.16
N THR A 239 28.98 17.79 17.09
CA THR A 239 28.43 19.14 17.28
C THR A 239 29.13 20.19 16.43
N ASN A 240 30.28 19.87 15.85
CA ASN A 240 31.07 20.81 15.04
C ASN A 240 30.47 20.98 13.64
N GLY A 241 29.94 22.17 13.36
CA GLY A 241 29.31 22.50 12.07
C GLY A 241 30.21 22.29 10.84
N LYS A 242 31.53 22.53 10.97
CA LYS A 242 32.48 22.33 9.85
C LYS A 242 32.59 20.87 9.42
N HIS A 243 32.41 19.95 10.35
CA HIS A 243 32.51 18.51 10.12
C HIS A 243 31.16 17.86 9.76
N ARG A 244 30.03 18.57 9.97
CA ARG A 244 28.72 18.11 9.52
C ARG A 244 28.53 18.17 8.02
N ILE A 245 29.14 19.15 7.35
CA ILE A 245 29.08 19.29 5.89
C ILE A 245 29.66 18.05 5.19
N PRO A 246 30.93 17.66 5.41
CA PRO A 246 31.47 16.47 4.76
C PRO A 246 30.79 15.17 5.21
N LEU A 247 30.23 15.12 6.42
CA LEU A 247 29.41 13.98 6.87
C LEU A 247 28.10 13.88 6.05
N ALA A 248 27.42 15.00 5.80
CA ALA A 248 26.21 15.05 4.99
C ALA A 248 26.48 14.63 3.54
N ASP A 249 27.56 15.14 2.95
CA ASP A 249 27.99 14.76 1.59
C ASP A 249 28.28 13.25 1.51
N TRP A 250 29.00 12.71 2.50
CA TRP A 250 29.29 11.28 2.56
C TRP A 250 28.03 10.43 2.76
N MET A 251 27.09 10.85 3.62
CA MET A 251 25.82 10.16 3.82
C MET A 251 24.98 10.10 2.53
N GLN A 252 25.03 11.15 1.70
CA GLN A 252 24.29 11.21 0.44
C GLN A 252 24.98 10.44 -0.69
N LEU A 253 26.30 10.55 -0.82
CA LEU A 253 27.05 10.10 -2.00
C LEU A 253 27.84 8.80 -1.77
N GLY A 254 28.25 8.52 -0.55
CA GLY A 254 29.05 7.36 -0.19
C GLY A 254 28.22 6.08 -0.03
N GLY A 255 28.90 4.95 0.16
CA GLY A 255 28.26 3.65 0.46
C GLY A 255 27.60 2.96 -0.74
N GLN A 256 26.76 1.97 -0.45
CA GLN A 256 26.05 1.21 -1.48
C GLN A 256 24.81 1.97 -1.96
N HIS A 257 24.55 1.99 -3.25
CA HIS A 257 23.36 2.61 -3.85
C HIS A 257 22.40 1.57 -4.39
N GLU A 258 22.30 0.43 -3.69
CA GLU A 258 21.26 -0.56 -3.98
C GLU A 258 19.89 0.11 -3.94
N GLU A 259 19.01 -0.29 -4.87
CA GLU A 259 17.68 0.26 -4.95
C GLU A 259 16.75 -0.45 -3.96
N TRP A 260 16.06 0.32 -3.12
CA TRP A 260 15.16 -0.16 -2.08
C TRP A 260 13.72 0.25 -2.38
N HIS A 261 12.79 -0.66 -2.12
CA HIS A 261 11.36 -0.37 -2.14
C HIS A 261 10.93 0.18 -0.78
N LEU A 262 10.38 1.40 -0.77
CA LEU A 262 9.94 2.07 0.45
C LEU A 262 8.42 2.17 0.47
N SER A 263 7.79 1.75 1.57
CA SER A 263 6.34 1.88 1.75
C SER A 263 5.98 2.68 3.00
N THR A 264 5.03 3.59 2.87
CA THR A 264 4.37 4.26 4.00
C THR A 264 3.15 3.50 4.53
N LYS A 265 2.73 2.44 3.84
CA LYS A 265 1.51 1.65 4.15
C LYS A 265 1.83 0.18 4.41
N ALA A 266 1.06 -0.42 5.31
CA ALA A 266 1.07 -1.86 5.53
C ALA A 266 0.34 -2.61 4.39
N GLY A 267 0.43 -3.94 4.44
CA GLY A 267 -0.23 -4.86 3.51
C GLY A 267 0.65 -5.30 2.36
N TRP A 268 0.03 -5.95 1.36
CA TRP A 268 0.70 -6.34 0.11
C TRP A 268 1.27 -5.15 -0.67
N HIS A 269 2.59 -5.10 -0.77
CA HIS A 269 3.36 -4.14 -1.58
C HIS A 269 4.63 -4.82 -2.08
N PHE A 270 5.03 -4.51 -3.32
CA PHE A 270 6.31 -4.97 -3.87
C PHE A 270 6.51 -6.50 -3.83
N GLY A 271 5.43 -7.28 -4.00
CA GLY A 271 5.49 -8.75 -3.95
C GLY A 271 5.49 -9.37 -2.55
N ALA A 272 5.70 -8.57 -1.50
CA ALA A 272 5.69 -9.00 -0.11
C ALA A 272 4.53 -8.38 0.69
N TYR A 273 4.27 -8.91 1.88
CA TYR A 273 3.34 -8.33 2.84
C TYR A 273 4.11 -7.57 3.91
N ILE A 274 3.77 -6.30 4.10
CA ILE A 274 4.35 -5.44 5.12
C ILE A 274 3.41 -5.40 6.34
N MET A 275 3.89 -5.87 7.48
CA MET A 275 3.17 -5.79 8.75
C MET A 275 3.26 -4.36 9.33
N PRO A 276 2.31 -3.92 10.17
CA PRO A 276 2.36 -2.59 10.79
C PRO A 276 3.53 -2.37 11.77
N ASP A 277 4.17 -3.44 12.25
CA ASP A 277 5.43 -3.39 13.03
C ASP A 277 6.69 -3.24 12.15
N GLY A 278 6.53 -3.22 10.83
CA GLY A 278 7.61 -3.16 9.84
C GLY A 278 8.17 -4.51 9.41
N THR A 279 7.66 -5.63 9.94
CA THR A 279 8.04 -6.97 9.47
C THR A 279 7.61 -7.17 8.02
N VAL A 280 8.52 -7.64 7.17
CA VAL A 280 8.24 -7.97 5.77
C VAL A 280 8.16 -9.49 5.63
N ILE A 281 7.06 -10.00 5.08
CA ILE A 281 6.79 -11.43 4.91
C ILE A 281 6.58 -11.74 3.43
N GLY A 282 7.31 -12.72 2.90
CA GLY A 282 7.32 -13.08 1.48
C GLY A 282 8.57 -12.58 0.77
N GLU A 283 8.59 -12.70 -0.56
CA GLU A 283 9.73 -12.36 -1.39
C GLU A 283 9.44 -11.11 -2.23
N SER A 284 10.43 -10.22 -2.30
CA SER A 284 10.43 -9.02 -3.13
C SER A 284 11.72 -9.04 -3.97
N ASP A 285 11.66 -8.48 -5.18
CA ASP A 285 12.81 -8.35 -6.08
C ASP A 285 13.90 -7.42 -5.52
N LYS A 286 13.50 -6.48 -4.65
CA LYS A 286 14.38 -5.54 -3.95
C LYS A 286 14.12 -5.54 -2.45
N PRO A 287 15.09 -5.15 -1.62
CA PRO A 287 14.86 -4.97 -0.19
C PRO A 287 13.72 -3.97 0.07
N VAL A 288 12.80 -4.33 0.96
CA VAL A 288 11.64 -3.51 1.33
C VAL A 288 11.84 -2.90 2.71
N LEU A 289 11.55 -1.61 2.86
CA LEU A 289 11.54 -0.95 4.16
C LEU A 289 10.21 -0.20 4.37
N PHE A 290 9.57 -0.52 5.49
CA PHE A 290 8.42 0.22 5.97
C PHE A 290 8.84 1.51 6.67
N THR A 291 8.29 2.64 6.23
CA THR A 291 8.56 3.98 6.77
C THR A 291 7.31 4.60 7.40
N GLY A 292 6.19 3.87 7.41
CA GLY A 292 4.95 4.29 8.04
C GLY A 292 5.13 4.42 9.56
N LYS A 293 4.62 5.53 10.11
CA LYS A 293 4.58 5.76 11.55
C LYS A 293 3.23 5.25 12.07
N SER A 294 3.22 4.10 12.73
CA SER A 294 2.01 3.61 13.40
C SER A 294 2.22 3.58 14.92
N ALA A 295 1.29 4.17 15.68
CA ALA A 295 1.23 3.96 17.12
C ALA A 295 0.89 2.50 17.47
N ALA A 296 0.33 1.76 16.51
CA ALA A 296 -0.07 0.37 16.66
C ALA A 296 1.12 -0.62 16.68
N ILE A 297 2.37 -0.20 16.40
CA ILE A 297 3.56 -1.08 16.39
C ILE A 297 3.62 -1.95 17.66
N ASN A 298 3.30 -1.36 18.82
CA ASN A 298 3.36 -2.06 20.11
C ASN A 298 2.32 -3.18 20.25
N GLY A 299 1.22 -3.13 19.49
CA GLY A 299 0.17 -4.15 19.53
C GLY A 299 0.49 -5.40 18.71
N TYR A 300 1.49 -5.37 17.83
CA TYR A 300 1.84 -6.50 16.95
C TYR A 300 2.90 -7.42 17.56
N SER A 301 2.96 -7.54 18.89
CA SER A 301 3.84 -8.48 19.59
C SER A 301 3.59 -9.94 19.20
N VAL A 302 4.56 -10.81 19.50
CA VAL A 302 4.43 -12.26 19.28
C VAL A 302 4.69 -13.00 20.58
N ALA A 303 3.77 -13.89 20.94
CA ALA A 303 3.90 -14.87 22.02
C ALA A 303 3.42 -16.23 21.52
N GLY A 304 4.12 -17.30 21.91
CA GLY A 304 3.83 -18.66 21.44
C GLY A 304 4.15 -18.87 19.96
N THR A 305 3.45 -19.82 19.35
CA THR A 305 3.64 -20.29 17.96
C THR A 305 2.30 -20.41 17.24
N ALA A 306 2.31 -20.60 15.92
CA ALA A 306 1.08 -20.85 15.17
C ALA A 306 0.38 -22.15 15.61
N ASP A 307 1.15 -23.21 15.88
CA ASP A 307 0.63 -24.49 16.40
C ASP A 307 0.02 -24.32 17.80
N SER A 308 0.70 -23.62 18.70
CA SER A 308 0.17 -23.42 20.06
C SER A 308 -1.06 -22.51 20.06
N TRP A 309 -1.16 -21.54 19.14
CA TRP A 309 -2.38 -20.75 18.93
C TRP A 309 -3.53 -21.63 18.39
N ARG A 310 -3.26 -22.51 17.43
CA ARG A 310 -4.22 -23.49 16.90
C ARG A 310 -4.78 -24.37 18.02
N ASP A 311 -3.89 -24.96 18.80
CA ASP A 311 -4.24 -25.99 19.78
C ASP A 311 -4.86 -25.41 21.08
N SER A 312 -4.83 -24.08 21.23
CA SER A 312 -5.46 -23.33 22.33
C SER A 312 -6.61 -22.45 21.87
N VAL A 313 -6.34 -21.29 21.27
CA VAL A 313 -7.31 -20.27 20.88
C VAL A 313 -8.26 -20.78 19.80
N ALA A 314 -7.75 -21.32 18.68
CA ALA A 314 -8.59 -21.80 17.59
C ALA A 314 -9.43 -23.01 18.02
N ARG A 315 -8.83 -23.94 18.77
CA ARG A 315 -9.52 -25.09 19.35
C ARG A 315 -10.72 -24.65 20.19
N LEU A 316 -10.54 -23.68 21.09
CA LEU A 316 -11.60 -23.19 21.99
C LEU A 316 -12.65 -22.31 21.29
N ALA A 317 -12.31 -21.69 20.16
CA ALA A 317 -13.28 -20.98 19.32
C ALA A 317 -14.08 -21.92 18.42
N GLY A 318 -13.53 -23.10 18.09
CA GLY A 318 -14.06 -24.06 17.13
C GLY A 318 -15.42 -24.65 17.51
N GLY A 319 -16.43 -24.43 16.68
CA GLY A 319 -17.81 -24.84 16.90
C GLY A 319 -18.68 -23.78 17.56
N ASN A 320 -18.15 -22.58 17.82
CA ASN A 320 -18.94 -21.39 18.17
C ASN A 320 -19.00 -20.46 16.94
N PRO A 321 -20.13 -20.41 16.19
CA PRO A 321 -20.19 -19.73 14.89
C PRO A 321 -19.75 -18.27 14.90
N PHE A 322 -20.11 -17.49 15.92
CA PHE A 322 -19.75 -16.06 16.01
C PHE A 322 -18.25 -15.85 16.27
N MET A 323 -17.62 -16.72 17.08
CA MET A 323 -16.17 -16.69 17.29
C MET A 323 -15.42 -17.06 16.01
N MET A 324 -15.92 -18.09 15.30
CA MET A 324 -15.38 -18.48 14.00
C MET A 324 -15.54 -17.36 12.96
N LEU A 325 -16.66 -16.61 12.97
CA LEU A 325 -16.84 -15.42 12.13
C LEU A 325 -15.84 -14.31 12.48
N GLY A 326 -15.55 -14.10 13.77
CA GLY A 326 -14.50 -13.15 14.20
C GLY A 326 -13.14 -13.50 13.61
N ILE A 327 -12.75 -14.78 13.70
CA ILE A 327 -11.51 -15.31 13.11
C ILE A 327 -11.54 -15.18 11.57
N ALA A 328 -12.67 -15.49 10.93
CA ALA A 328 -12.86 -15.32 9.49
C ALA A 328 -12.65 -13.87 9.04
N THR A 329 -13.22 -12.93 9.82
CA THR A 329 -13.10 -11.49 9.57
C THR A 329 -11.65 -11.06 9.61
N SER A 330 -10.90 -11.52 10.62
CA SER A 330 -9.47 -11.27 10.76
C SER A 330 -8.65 -11.83 9.58
N LEU A 331 -8.83 -13.12 9.27
CA LEU A 331 -8.09 -13.81 8.21
C LEU A 331 -8.43 -13.31 6.81
N SER A 332 -9.62 -12.73 6.62
CA SER A 332 -10.04 -12.14 5.34
C SER A 332 -9.28 -10.85 4.99
N ALA A 333 -8.64 -10.19 5.97
CA ALA A 333 -8.03 -8.88 5.74
C ALA A 333 -6.87 -8.91 4.73
N PRO A 334 -5.90 -9.85 4.79
CA PRO A 334 -4.91 -9.96 3.72
C PRO A 334 -5.53 -10.35 2.37
N LEU A 335 -6.63 -11.11 2.36
CA LEU A 335 -7.29 -11.53 1.12
C LEU A 335 -7.88 -10.35 0.35
N VAL A 336 -8.44 -9.33 1.04
CA VAL A 336 -9.02 -8.18 0.34
C VAL A 336 -8.02 -7.45 -0.56
N GLY A 337 -6.74 -7.44 -0.16
CA GLY A 337 -5.66 -6.89 -0.99
C GLY A 337 -5.36 -7.75 -2.22
N LEU A 338 -5.34 -9.06 -2.07
CA LEU A 338 -5.07 -10.01 -3.17
C LEU A 338 -6.19 -10.00 -4.23
N VAL A 339 -7.44 -9.97 -3.79
CA VAL A 339 -8.60 -10.02 -4.70
C VAL A 339 -9.15 -8.66 -5.10
N GLY A 340 -8.55 -7.59 -4.58
CA GLY A 340 -8.97 -6.21 -4.82
C GLY A 340 -10.39 -5.90 -4.34
N ALA A 341 -10.82 -6.51 -3.23
CA ALA A 341 -12.14 -6.27 -2.65
C ALA A 341 -12.23 -4.91 -1.95
N ASP A 342 -13.45 -4.37 -1.88
CA ASP A 342 -13.75 -3.14 -1.16
C ASP A 342 -13.57 -3.31 0.36
N VAL A 343 -13.37 -2.19 1.06
CA VAL A 343 -13.40 -2.14 2.53
C VAL A 343 -14.76 -2.65 3.02
N PHE A 344 -14.72 -3.53 4.02
CA PHE A 344 -15.91 -3.96 4.73
C PHE A 344 -15.59 -4.26 6.20
N GLY A 345 -16.60 -4.60 6.98
CA GLY A 345 -16.39 -5.10 8.32
C GLY A 345 -17.56 -5.88 8.87
N VAL A 346 -17.38 -6.47 10.04
CA VAL A 346 -18.41 -7.15 10.82
C VAL A 346 -18.60 -6.39 12.12
N HIS A 347 -19.86 -6.08 12.44
CA HIS A 347 -20.25 -5.45 13.69
C HIS A 347 -21.11 -6.42 14.48
N PHE A 348 -20.58 -6.90 15.60
CA PHE A 348 -21.30 -7.75 16.54
C PHE A 348 -22.11 -6.88 17.48
N PHE A 349 -23.42 -7.09 17.51
CA PHE A 349 -24.30 -6.41 18.46
C PHE A 349 -25.16 -7.41 19.22
N GLU A 350 -25.37 -7.13 20.50
CA GLU A 350 -26.27 -7.80 21.43
C GLU A 350 -26.14 -7.05 22.76
N ASN A 351 -27.06 -7.24 23.70
CA ASN A 351 -26.90 -6.77 25.08
C ASN A 351 -25.58 -7.25 25.70
N SER A 352 -25.19 -6.58 26.80
CA SER A 352 -23.98 -6.92 27.56
C SER A 352 -23.90 -8.43 27.89
N THR A 353 -22.68 -8.96 27.99
CA THR A 353 -22.34 -10.38 28.31
C THR A 353 -22.49 -11.45 27.22
N ALA A 354 -22.78 -11.08 25.97
CA ALA A 354 -22.85 -12.06 24.86
C ALA A 354 -21.49 -12.61 24.37
N GLY A 355 -20.36 -12.02 24.79
CA GLY A 355 -19.01 -12.43 24.36
C GLY A 355 -18.45 -11.66 23.16
N LYS A 356 -19.00 -10.48 22.85
CA LYS A 356 -18.57 -9.61 21.72
C LYS A 356 -17.09 -9.26 21.79
N THR A 357 -16.65 -8.68 22.90
CA THR A 357 -15.24 -8.29 23.11
C THR A 357 -14.32 -9.50 23.17
N THR A 358 -14.77 -10.63 23.71
CA THR A 358 -14.03 -11.91 23.66
C THR A 358 -13.80 -12.35 22.22
N THR A 359 -14.84 -12.34 21.38
CA THR A 359 -14.75 -12.69 19.96
C THR A 359 -13.82 -11.75 19.20
N GLN A 360 -13.91 -10.45 19.45
CA GLN A 360 -12.98 -9.47 18.88
C GLN A 360 -11.54 -9.73 19.33
N SER A 361 -11.32 -10.06 20.60
CA SER A 361 -9.98 -10.35 21.13
C SER A 361 -9.37 -11.59 20.51
N VAL A 362 -10.16 -12.65 20.37
CA VAL A 362 -9.77 -13.88 19.64
C VAL A 362 -9.35 -13.54 18.20
N ALA A 363 -10.11 -12.70 17.50
CA ALA A 363 -9.80 -12.28 16.14
C ALA A 363 -8.50 -11.46 16.05
N SER A 364 -8.29 -10.51 16.97
CA SER A 364 -7.07 -9.68 17.04
C SER A 364 -5.83 -10.49 17.43
N SER A 365 -5.99 -11.55 18.23
CA SER A 365 -4.87 -12.39 18.70
C SER A 365 -4.08 -13.04 17.57
N LEU A 366 -4.65 -13.18 16.37
CA LEU A 366 -3.93 -13.61 15.17
C LEU A 366 -2.71 -12.71 14.89
N TRP A 367 -2.83 -11.41 15.12
CA TRP A 367 -1.85 -10.40 14.69
C TRP A 367 -0.90 -9.93 15.80
N GLY A 368 -1.33 -10.04 17.06
CA GLY A 368 -0.55 -9.67 18.25
C GLY A 368 -1.44 -9.50 19.48
N ASP A 369 -0.97 -8.79 20.51
CA ASP A 369 -1.72 -8.63 21.77
C ASP A 369 -3.06 -7.89 21.56
N PRO A 370 -4.21 -8.56 21.82
CA PRO A 370 -5.52 -7.94 21.65
C PRO A 370 -5.76 -6.69 22.50
N GLU A 371 -5.17 -6.60 23.69
CA GLU A 371 -5.37 -5.43 24.56
C GLU A 371 -4.64 -4.20 24.01
N ALA A 372 -3.40 -4.39 23.53
CA ALA A 372 -2.60 -3.32 22.92
C ALA A 372 -3.07 -2.91 21.50
N GLN A 373 -3.79 -3.77 20.79
CA GLN A 373 -4.37 -3.46 19.48
C GLN A 373 -5.74 -2.78 19.54
N ARG A 374 -6.39 -2.76 20.72
CA ARG A 374 -7.77 -2.30 20.83
C ARG A 374 -7.88 -0.81 20.52
N LEU A 375 -8.61 -0.49 19.46
CA LEU A 375 -9.04 0.87 19.16
C LEU A 375 -10.51 1.03 19.53
N THR A 376 -10.95 2.27 19.70
CA THR A 376 -12.35 2.60 20.00
C THR A 376 -12.90 3.53 18.94
N TRP A 377 -14.22 3.66 18.89
CA TRP A 377 -14.89 4.67 18.04
C TRP A 377 -14.73 6.10 18.57
N TYR A 378 -14.08 6.28 19.73
CA TYR A 378 -13.75 7.59 20.30
C TYR A 378 -12.56 8.21 19.56
N GLY A 379 -12.83 8.77 18.38
CA GLY A 379 -11.81 9.41 17.56
C GLY A 379 -12.41 10.29 16.47
N THR A 380 -11.59 11.19 15.93
CA THR A 380 -11.99 11.95 14.74
C THR A 380 -11.95 11.06 13.51
N ALA A 381 -12.76 11.36 12.49
CA ALA A 381 -12.70 10.66 11.21
C ALA A 381 -11.30 10.68 10.56
N LEU A 382 -10.49 11.71 10.83
CA LEU A 382 -9.10 11.76 10.40
C LEU A 382 -8.20 10.79 11.18
N GLY A 383 -8.43 10.65 12.49
CA GLY A 383 -7.75 9.66 13.33
C GLY A 383 -8.04 8.24 12.84
N ILE A 384 -9.33 7.90 12.66
CA ILE A 384 -9.74 6.59 12.13
C ILE A 384 -9.17 6.33 10.72
N ALA A 385 -9.12 7.34 9.85
CA ALA A 385 -8.51 7.20 8.52
C ALA A 385 -7.00 6.91 8.59
N ASN A 386 -6.27 7.53 9.52
CA ASN A 386 -4.84 7.25 9.72
C ASN A 386 -4.61 5.84 10.25
N GLU A 387 -5.43 5.38 11.20
CA GLU A 387 -5.37 3.99 11.67
C GLU A 387 -5.72 3.00 10.56
N ALA A 388 -6.73 3.28 9.74
CA ALA A 388 -7.09 2.43 8.62
C ALA A 388 -5.99 2.34 7.54
N GLU A 389 -5.24 3.42 7.31
CA GLU A 389 -4.05 3.42 6.44
C GLU A 389 -2.93 2.56 7.02
N ALA A 390 -2.69 2.64 8.33
CA ALA A 390 -1.73 1.79 9.02
C ALA A 390 -2.14 0.30 9.00
N HIS A 391 -3.44 0.02 8.85
CA HIS A 391 -4.02 -1.32 8.75
C HIS A 391 -4.44 -1.68 7.32
N ASN A 392 -3.78 -1.11 6.31
CA ASN A 392 -4.06 -1.47 4.92
C ASN A 392 -3.78 -2.97 4.67
N HIS A 393 -4.75 -3.68 4.09
CA HIS A 393 -4.84 -5.14 3.98
C HIS A 393 -4.79 -5.89 5.33
N GLY A 394 -5.07 -5.21 6.44
CA GLY A 394 -5.06 -5.74 7.80
C GLY A 394 -6.40 -5.57 8.53
N LEU A 395 -6.49 -6.19 9.70
CA LEU A 395 -7.66 -6.11 10.58
C LEU A 395 -7.66 -4.77 11.34
N LEU A 396 -8.81 -4.09 11.42
CA LEU A 396 -9.00 -2.90 12.25
C LEU A 396 -10.04 -3.19 13.35
N PRO A 397 -9.60 -3.48 14.59
CA PRO A 397 -10.52 -3.75 15.70
C PRO A 397 -11.01 -2.45 16.36
N LEU A 398 -12.32 -2.17 16.26
CA LEU A 398 -12.97 -0.97 16.82
C LEU A 398 -13.99 -1.38 17.90
N ASP A 399 -13.58 -1.37 19.16
CA ASP A 399 -14.42 -1.75 20.29
C ASP A 399 -15.44 -0.64 20.64
N GLU A 400 -16.64 -1.08 21.02
CA GLU A 400 -17.75 -0.35 21.61
C GLU A 400 -18.14 0.96 20.89
N ILE A 401 -19.08 0.88 19.96
CA ILE A 401 -19.65 2.07 19.30
C ILE A 401 -20.25 3.08 20.29
N GLY A 402 -20.73 2.62 21.46
CA GLY A 402 -21.29 3.47 22.50
C GLY A 402 -20.27 4.39 23.19
N GLN A 403 -18.97 4.16 23.03
CA GLN A 403 -17.92 5.04 23.57
C GLN A 403 -17.66 6.28 22.73
N ALA A 404 -18.23 6.37 21.53
CA ALA A 404 -18.05 7.54 20.68
C ALA A 404 -18.65 8.81 21.30
N ALA A 405 -18.07 9.97 20.97
CA ALA A 405 -18.52 11.25 21.51
C ALA A 405 -19.96 11.63 21.08
N SER A 406 -20.38 11.19 19.89
CA SER A 406 -21.73 11.36 19.36
C SER A 406 -22.02 10.32 18.28
N ALA A 407 -23.30 10.03 18.03
CA ALA A 407 -23.70 9.17 16.92
C ALA A 407 -23.30 9.77 15.55
N ARG A 408 -23.26 11.10 15.46
CA ARG A 408 -22.76 11.80 14.26
C ARG A 408 -21.30 11.50 13.96
N ASP A 409 -20.44 11.44 14.99
CA ASP A 409 -19.02 11.13 14.80
C ASP A 409 -18.81 9.69 14.34
N VAL A 410 -19.60 8.75 14.87
CA VAL A 410 -19.61 7.36 14.39
C VAL A 410 -20.02 7.31 12.92
N TYR A 411 -21.10 8.01 12.54
CA TYR A 411 -21.56 8.06 11.15
C TYR A 411 -20.47 8.58 10.21
N VAL A 412 -19.82 9.70 10.54
CA VAL A 412 -18.77 10.29 9.69
C VAL A 412 -17.53 9.40 9.63
N SER A 413 -17.15 8.79 10.76
CA SER A 413 -15.98 7.90 10.84
C SER A 413 -16.21 6.59 10.10
N ALA A 414 -17.36 5.94 10.29
CA ALA A 414 -17.74 4.74 9.55
C ALA A 414 -17.83 5.02 8.04
N TYR A 415 -18.43 6.16 7.65
CA TYR A 415 -18.49 6.56 6.25
C TYR A 415 -17.09 6.73 5.65
N THR A 416 -16.19 7.40 6.38
CA THR A 416 -14.80 7.61 5.94
C THR A 416 -14.08 6.26 5.80
N LEU A 417 -14.14 5.43 6.83
CA LEU A 417 -13.52 4.10 6.89
C LEU A 417 -13.94 3.23 5.69
N PHE A 418 -15.25 3.04 5.49
CA PHE A 418 -15.77 2.12 4.48
C PHE A 418 -15.78 2.69 3.06
N ASN A 419 -15.43 3.97 2.86
CA ASN A 419 -15.13 4.50 1.53
C ASN A 419 -13.71 4.16 1.09
N GLY A 420 -12.78 3.90 2.01
CA GLY A 420 -11.39 3.55 1.67
C GLY A 420 -10.52 4.73 1.22
N PHE A 421 -11.00 5.97 1.36
CA PHE A 421 -10.28 7.18 0.96
C PHE A 421 -10.33 8.25 2.06
N GLY A 422 -9.18 8.89 2.27
CA GLY A 422 -9.08 10.10 3.10
C GLY A 422 -9.70 11.32 2.41
N LYS A 423 -9.82 12.42 3.14
CA LYS A 423 -10.22 13.70 2.52
C LYS A 423 -9.05 14.29 1.73
N LEU A 424 -9.37 14.88 0.56
CA LEU A 424 -8.45 15.73 -0.18
C LEU A 424 -7.96 16.88 0.71
N GLN A 425 -6.64 17.07 0.77
CA GLN A 425 -5.99 18.13 1.53
C GLN A 425 -5.07 18.93 0.61
N GLY A 426 -5.02 20.25 0.77
CA GLY A 426 -4.04 21.09 0.08
C GLY A 426 -2.61 20.79 0.54
N ALA A 427 -1.65 20.82 -0.39
CA ALA A 427 -0.23 20.76 -0.08
C ALA A 427 0.29 22.14 0.35
N LYS A 428 1.37 22.17 1.16
CA LYS A 428 1.97 23.43 1.66
C LYS A 428 2.51 24.29 0.52
N ASP A 429 2.99 23.66 -0.54
CA ASP A 429 3.65 24.33 -1.68
C ASP A 429 2.71 24.53 -2.89
N GLY A 430 1.39 24.35 -2.69
CA GLY A 430 0.37 24.42 -3.74
C GLY A 430 -0.01 23.05 -4.31
N GLY A 431 -1.22 22.97 -4.89
CA GLY A 431 -1.81 21.70 -5.31
C GLY A 431 -2.41 20.89 -4.15
N ASN A 432 -2.70 19.61 -4.40
CA ASN A 432 -3.26 18.69 -3.41
C ASN A 432 -2.20 17.69 -2.95
N ARG A 433 -2.22 17.32 -1.67
CA ARG A 433 -1.50 16.15 -1.16
C ARG A 433 -2.01 14.89 -1.84
N GLU A 434 -1.16 13.88 -1.90
CA GLU A 434 -1.57 12.55 -2.33
C GLU A 434 -2.77 12.07 -1.50
N LEU A 435 -3.79 11.57 -2.20
CA LEU A 435 -5.02 11.11 -1.57
C LEU A 435 -4.73 9.80 -0.83
N LYS A 436 -4.80 9.85 0.50
CA LYS A 436 -4.72 8.64 1.33
C LYS A 436 -5.80 7.66 0.93
N ASN A 437 -5.43 6.40 0.81
CA ASN A 437 -6.35 5.30 0.52
C ASN A 437 -5.95 4.05 1.30
N TRP A 438 -6.93 3.19 1.56
CA TRP A 438 -6.74 1.94 2.28
C TRP A 438 -7.79 0.90 1.89
N ARG A 439 -7.45 -0.36 2.11
CA ARG A 439 -8.34 -1.52 2.06
C ARG A 439 -8.20 -2.34 3.32
N ALA A 440 -8.98 -2.02 4.35
CA ALA A 440 -8.95 -2.72 5.64
C ALA A 440 -10.21 -3.55 5.85
N VAL A 441 -10.16 -4.51 6.77
CA VAL A 441 -11.36 -5.20 7.26
C VAL A 441 -11.57 -4.82 8.72
N ALA A 442 -12.74 -4.27 9.04
CA ALA A 442 -13.05 -3.84 10.40
C ALA A 442 -13.79 -4.93 11.18
N ILE A 443 -13.49 -5.06 12.48
CA ILE A 443 -14.31 -5.81 13.43
C ILE A 443 -14.77 -4.86 14.52
N SER A 444 -16.08 -4.74 14.71
CA SER A 444 -16.70 -3.77 15.60
C SER A 444 -17.65 -4.44 16.59
N THR A 445 -17.87 -3.82 17.73
CA THR A 445 -18.76 -4.30 18.80
C THR A 445 -19.69 -3.18 19.28
N GLY A 446 -20.88 -3.55 19.76
CA GLY A 446 -21.85 -2.61 20.33
C GLY A 446 -23.02 -3.29 21.01
N GLU A 447 -23.85 -2.52 21.72
CA GLU A 447 -25.08 -3.04 22.32
C GLU A 447 -26.23 -3.18 21.30
N VAL A 448 -26.28 -2.26 20.33
CA VAL A 448 -27.29 -2.21 19.28
C VAL A 448 -26.62 -2.14 17.91
N ASP A 449 -27.35 -2.47 16.85
CA ASP A 449 -26.84 -2.28 15.49
C ASP A 449 -26.62 -0.79 15.16
N ILE A 450 -25.75 -0.51 14.18
CA ILE A 450 -25.40 0.87 13.80
C ILE A 450 -26.62 1.67 13.32
N GLU A 451 -27.57 1.05 12.63
CA GLU A 451 -28.74 1.78 12.14
C GLU A 451 -29.59 2.28 13.32
N THR A 452 -29.84 1.42 14.30
CA THR A 452 -30.53 1.74 15.55
C THR A 452 -29.76 2.79 16.36
N PHE A 453 -28.44 2.64 16.50
CA PHE A 453 -27.59 3.60 17.21
C PHE A 453 -27.70 5.01 16.63
N LEU A 454 -27.63 5.14 15.29
CA LEU A 454 -27.71 6.43 14.60
C LEU A 454 -29.12 7.05 14.67
N LYS A 455 -30.17 6.21 14.67
CA LYS A 455 -31.56 6.67 14.79
C LYS A 455 -31.85 7.32 16.15
N THR A 456 -31.15 6.95 17.22
CA THR A 456 -31.30 7.58 18.55
C THR A 456 -31.02 9.08 18.54
N GLU A 457 -30.14 9.56 17.66
CA GLU A 457 -29.87 11.00 17.45
C GLU A 457 -30.58 11.58 16.20
N GLY A 458 -31.56 10.88 15.65
CA GLY A 458 -32.33 11.33 14.47
C GLY A 458 -31.54 11.35 13.16
N ILE A 459 -30.42 10.63 13.08
CA ILE A 459 -29.58 10.58 11.86
C ILE A 459 -30.19 9.57 10.88
N LYS A 460 -30.67 10.06 9.72
CA LYS A 460 -31.15 9.20 8.64
C LYS A 460 -29.96 8.52 7.94
N VAL A 461 -29.93 7.20 7.95
CA VAL A 461 -28.87 6.39 7.33
C VAL A 461 -29.25 5.99 5.91
N LYS A 462 -28.29 6.05 4.97
CA LYS A 462 -28.48 5.51 3.61
C LYS A 462 -28.15 4.01 3.59
N VAL A 463 -29.07 3.19 3.10
CA VAL A 463 -28.95 1.72 3.17
C VAL A 463 -27.72 1.17 2.43
N GLY A 464 -27.30 1.81 1.33
CA GLY A 464 -26.08 1.45 0.61
C GLY A 464 -24.79 1.56 1.43
N GLN A 465 -24.79 2.32 2.53
CA GLN A 465 -23.65 2.42 3.45
C GLN A 465 -23.69 1.34 4.54
N LEU A 466 -24.90 0.94 4.99
CA LEU A 466 -25.09 -0.08 6.02
C LEU A 466 -24.55 -1.44 5.58
N VAL A 467 -24.68 -1.80 4.30
CA VAL A 467 -24.24 -3.12 3.81
C VAL A 467 -22.72 -3.31 3.80
N ARG A 468 -21.92 -2.24 3.98
CA ARG A 468 -20.45 -2.35 4.10
C ARG A 468 -20.00 -2.82 5.49
N LEU A 469 -20.82 -2.61 6.50
CA LEU A 469 -20.61 -3.14 7.85
C LEU A 469 -21.73 -4.13 8.18
N LEU A 470 -21.38 -5.41 8.20
CA LEU A 470 -22.30 -6.50 8.45
C LEU A 470 -22.73 -6.45 9.92
N ASN A 471 -23.93 -5.93 10.20
CA ASN A 471 -24.49 -5.87 11.54
C ASN A 471 -25.04 -7.26 11.90
N VAL A 472 -24.27 -8.05 12.65
CA VAL A 472 -24.56 -9.44 12.97
C VAL A 472 -25.06 -9.55 14.43
N PRO A 473 -26.30 -10.02 14.67
CA PRO A 473 -26.83 -10.20 16.02
C PRO A 473 -26.11 -11.37 16.70
N MET A 474 -25.31 -11.09 17.71
CA MET A 474 -24.45 -12.11 18.33
C MET A 474 -25.24 -12.98 19.30
N GLU A 475 -25.17 -14.30 19.14
CA GLU A 475 -25.68 -15.24 20.13
C GLU A 475 -24.58 -15.67 21.10
N LYS A 476 -24.98 -16.09 22.31
CA LYS A 476 -24.06 -16.60 23.32
C LYS A 476 -23.40 -17.89 22.84
N ALA A 477 -22.14 -18.08 23.23
CA ALA A 477 -21.44 -19.35 23.01
C ALA A 477 -22.23 -20.51 23.62
N THR A 478 -22.31 -21.62 22.89
CA THR A 478 -23.02 -22.84 23.30
C THR A 478 -22.06 -24.01 23.52
N LYS A 479 -20.84 -23.93 22.96
CA LYS A 479 -19.82 -24.96 23.10
C LYS A 479 -18.71 -24.44 24.01
N PHE A 480 -18.67 -24.95 25.24
CA PHE A 480 -17.69 -24.57 26.27
C PHE A 480 -16.49 -25.52 26.35
N HIS A 481 -16.42 -26.54 25.49
CA HIS A 481 -15.37 -27.56 25.48
C HIS A 481 -15.24 -28.26 26.84
N GLU A 482 -14.05 -28.23 27.46
CA GLU A 482 -13.79 -28.81 28.78
C GLU A 482 -14.31 -27.97 29.97
N TYR A 483 -14.85 -26.78 29.72
CA TYR A 483 -15.29 -25.85 30.78
C TYR A 483 -16.77 -25.99 31.11
N SER A 484 -17.12 -25.69 32.36
CA SER A 484 -18.46 -25.94 32.90
C SER A 484 -19.50 -24.93 32.41
N ASN A 485 -19.06 -23.71 32.08
CA ASN A 485 -19.92 -22.60 31.71
C ASN A 485 -19.19 -21.58 30.81
N GLY A 486 -19.96 -20.69 30.21
CA GLY A 486 -19.43 -19.67 29.29
C GLY A 486 -18.47 -18.66 29.91
N LYS A 487 -18.53 -18.43 31.23
CA LYS A 487 -17.56 -17.54 31.91
C LYS A 487 -16.20 -18.21 31.99
N GLU A 488 -16.14 -19.44 32.48
CA GLU A 488 -14.89 -20.23 32.53
C GLU A 488 -14.28 -20.40 31.13
N HIS A 489 -15.11 -20.65 30.12
CA HIS A 489 -14.64 -20.72 28.72
C HIS A 489 -14.07 -19.39 28.22
N ALA A 490 -14.68 -18.25 28.55
CA ALA A 490 -14.17 -16.94 28.20
C ALA A 490 -12.86 -16.58 28.93
N ASP A 491 -12.75 -16.94 30.21
CA ASP A 491 -11.53 -16.76 31.01
C ASP A 491 -10.38 -17.61 30.45
N ALA A 492 -10.67 -18.86 30.06
CA ALA A 492 -9.71 -19.75 29.41
C ALA A 492 -9.23 -19.25 28.05
N LEU A 493 -10.14 -18.74 27.21
CA LEU A 493 -9.76 -18.08 25.97
C LEU A 493 -8.83 -16.89 26.26
N LYS A 494 -9.10 -16.11 27.33
CA LYS A 494 -8.28 -14.99 27.73
C LYS A 494 -6.87 -15.38 28.12
N GLU A 495 -6.72 -16.46 28.87
CA GLU A 495 -5.40 -17.03 29.18
C GLU A 495 -4.71 -17.54 27.92
N ALA A 496 -5.45 -18.23 27.04
CA ALA A 496 -4.92 -18.78 25.80
C ALA A 496 -4.31 -17.70 24.88
N TRP A 497 -5.01 -16.59 24.62
CA TRP A 497 -4.49 -15.55 23.73
C TRP A 497 -3.41 -14.67 24.37
N LYS A 498 -3.32 -14.60 25.70
CA LYS A 498 -2.22 -13.92 26.38
C LYS A 498 -0.89 -14.61 26.13
N GLU A 499 -0.89 -15.95 26.21
CA GLU A 499 0.30 -16.76 25.97
C GLU A 499 0.53 -17.07 24.47
N ASN A 500 -0.51 -16.94 23.64
CA ASN A 500 -0.47 -17.27 22.21
C ASN A 500 -1.10 -16.15 21.39
N HIS A 501 -0.27 -15.28 20.80
CA HIS A 501 -0.73 -14.23 19.89
C HIS A 501 0.33 -13.84 18.86
N GLY A 502 -0.11 -13.31 17.73
CA GLY A 502 0.74 -12.74 16.66
C GLY A 502 1.43 -13.76 15.75
N ALA A 503 1.70 -14.97 16.22
CA ALA A 503 2.36 -16.00 15.41
C ALA A 503 1.46 -16.55 14.29
N ALA A 504 0.19 -16.83 14.60
CA ALA A 504 -0.75 -17.45 13.66
C ALA A 504 -1.07 -16.57 12.43
N GLY A 505 -1.24 -15.26 12.61
CA GLY A 505 -1.46 -14.32 11.50
C GLY A 505 -0.22 -14.18 10.60
N ARG A 506 0.99 -14.25 11.17
CA ARG A 506 2.24 -14.24 10.38
C ARG A 506 2.38 -15.52 9.55
N GLU A 507 2.05 -16.67 10.13
CA GLU A 507 2.04 -17.94 9.39
C GLU A 507 0.99 -17.92 8.27
N TRP A 508 -0.20 -17.39 8.53
CA TRP A 508 -1.24 -17.20 7.51
C TRP A 508 -0.75 -16.35 6.33
N VAL A 509 -0.14 -15.19 6.61
CA VAL A 509 0.39 -14.30 5.57
C VAL A 509 1.55 -14.95 4.81
N LYS A 510 2.41 -15.69 5.51
CA LYS A 510 3.50 -16.46 4.88
C LYS A 510 2.97 -17.54 3.95
N TRP A 511 1.89 -18.23 4.33
CA TRP A 511 1.23 -19.17 3.42
C TRP A 511 0.66 -18.45 2.21
N LEU A 512 -0.05 -17.33 2.41
CA LEU A 512 -0.62 -16.54 1.32
C LEU A 512 0.42 -16.00 0.35
N SER A 513 1.61 -15.60 0.81
CA SER A 513 2.64 -15.06 -0.08
C SER A 513 3.10 -16.10 -1.11
N GLY A 514 3.13 -17.38 -0.73
CA GLY A 514 3.41 -18.50 -1.64
C GLY A 514 2.20 -19.04 -2.43
N HIS A 515 0.97 -18.71 -2.04
CA HIS A 515 -0.27 -19.32 -2.60
C HIS A 515 -1.28 -18.27 -3.09
N GLN A 516 -0.82 -17.11 -3.58
CA GLN A 516 -1.71 -16.01 -3.96
C GLN A 516 -2.74 -16.38 -5.04
N GLN A 517 -2.35 -17.21 -6.02
CA GLN A 517 -3.25 -17.61 -7.10
C GLN A 517 -4.35 -18.56 -6.60
N GLU A 518 -3.97 -19.55 -5.79
CA GLU A 518 -4.90 -20.46 -5.11
C GLU A 518 -5.91 -19.68 -4.24
N ALA A 519 -5.42 -18.67 -3.51
CA ALA A 519 -6.29 -17.82 -2.69
C ALA A 519 -7.30 -17.04 -3.55
N LYS A 520 -6.87 -16.47 -4.70
CA LYS A 520 -7.76 -15.75 -5.62
C LYS A 520 -8.81 -16.66 -6.25
N ASP A 521 -8.41 -17.87 -6.65
CA ASP A 521 -9.31 -18.84 -7.27
C ASP A 521 -10.33 -19.37 -6.26
N THR A 522 -9.91 -19.67 -5.03
CA THR A 522 -10.83 -20.07 -3.94
C THR A 522 -11.85 -18.98 -3.62
N VAL A 523 -11.44 -17.70 -3.59
CA VAL A 523 -12.41 -16.59 -3.42
C VAL A 523 -13.39 -16.53 -4.59
N ARG A 524 -12.94 -16.77 -5.83
CA ARG A 524 -13.84 -16.80 -7.00
C ARG A 524 -14.87 -17.93 -6.88
N GLU A 525 -14.44 -19.13 -6.52
CA GLU A 525 -15.31 -20.29 -6.31
C GLU A 525 -16.33 -20.05 -5.19
N CYS A 526 -15.90 -19.50 -4.05
CA CYS A 526 -16.80 -19.13 -2.97
C CYS A 526 -17.83 -18.09 -3.45
N ARG A 527 -17.44 -17.07 -4.22
CA ARG A 527 -18.38 -16.07 -4.74
C ARG A 527 -19.44 -16.70 -5.64
N GLU A 528 -19.05 -17.61 -6.52
CA GLU A 528 -19.98 -18.35 -7.38
C GLU A 528 -20.95 -19.20 -6.54
N ARG A 529 -20.43 -19.91 -5.53
CA ARG A 529 -21.24 -20.68 -4.59
C ARG A 529 -22.29 -19.81 -3.88
N TRP A 530 -21.88 -18.64 -3.37
CA TRP A 530 -22.77 -17.71 -2.67
C TRP A 530 -23.83 -17.09 -3.57
N ARG A 531 -23.53 -16.81 -4.84
CA ARG A 531 -24.52 -16.35 -5.81
C ARG A 531 -25.63 -17.37 -6.04
N ASN A 532 -25.28 -18.65 -6.07
CA ASN A 532 -26.24 -19.74 -6.24
C ASN A 532 -27.00 -20.07 -4.95
N LEU A 533 -26.42 -19.78 -3.78
CA LEU A 533 -27.04 -20.04 -2.48
C LEU A 533 -28.12 -19.03 -2.13
N ILE A 534 -27.97 -17.77 -2.56
CA ILE A 534 -28.92 -16.69 -2.28
C ILE A 534 -30.02 -16.71 -3.35
N PRO A 535 -31.30 -16.85 -3.00
CA PRO A 535 -32.39 -16.82 -3.97
C PRO A 535 -32.43 -15.52 -4.78
N GLU A 536 -32.69 -15.61 -6.10
CA GLU A 536 -32.81 -14.43 -6.98
C GLU A 536 -33.92 -13.45 -6.56
N SER A 537 -34.89 -13.91 -5.75
CA SER A 537 -35.95 -13.06 -5.20
C SER A 537 -35.46 -12.10 -4.11
N TYR A 538 -34.27 -12.31 -3.57
CA TYR A 538 -33.71 -11.46 -2.53
C TYR A 538 -33.21 -10.15 -3.13
N GLY A 539 -33.32 -9.06 -2.37
CA GLY A 539 -32.88 -7.74 -2.83
C GLY A 539 -31.38 -7.71 -3.15
N GLU A 540 -30.97 -6.87 -4.11
CA GLU A 540 -29.56 -6.69 -4.52
C GLU A 540 -28.60 -6.39 -3.35
N GLN A 541 -29.12 -5.82 -2.27
CA GLN A 541 -28.36 -5.58 -1.04
C GLN A 541 -27.90 -6.89 -0.38
N VAL A 542 -28.74 -7.91 -0.36
CA VAL A 542 -28.40 -9.23 0.19
C VAL A 542 -27.38 -9.93 -0.69
N HIS A 543 -27.52 -9.88 -2.02
CA HIS A 543 -26.51 -10.40 -2.94
C HIS A 543 -25.14 -9.72 -2.75
N ARG A 544 -25.11 -8.39 -2.58
CA ARG A 544 -23.87 -7.65 -2.27
C ARG A 544 -23.25 -8.05 -0.93
N VAL A 545 -24.06 -8.43 0.05
CA VAL A 545 -23.59 -8.95 1.34
C VAL A 545 -23.05 -10.38 1.19
N GLY A 546 -23.70 -11.21 0.37
CA GLY A 546 -23.20 -12.55 0.02
C GLY A 546 -21.77 -12.56 -0.50
N GLU A 547 -21.39 -11.58 -1.33
CA GLU A 547 -20.02 -11.43 -1.82
C GLU A 547 -18.98 -11.22 -0.69
N ARG A 548 -19.38 -10.63 0.46
CA ARG A 548 -18.50 -10.49 1.64
C ARG A 548 -18.42 -11.79 2.43
N PHE A 549 -19.55 -12.46 2.63
CA PHE A 549 -19.59 -13.79 3.25
C PHE A 549 -18.78 -14.83 2.46
N ALA A 550 -18.72 -14.71 1.13
CA ALA A 550 -17.84 -15.52 0.29
C ALA A 550 -16.36 -15.32 0.61
N ILE A 551 -15.92 -14.09 0.85
CA ILE A 551 -14.51 -13.80 1.23
C ILE A 551 -14.23 -14.35 2.64
N LEU A 552 -15.17 -14.19 3.58
CA LEU A 552 -15.05 -14.70 4.95
C LEU A 552 -14.94 -16.23 4.97
N GLU A 553 -15.74 -16.93 4.15
CA GLU A 553 -15.62 -18.37 3.98
C GLU A 553 -14.30 -18.79 3.34
N ALA A 554 -13.90 -18.15 2.25
CA ALA A 554 -12.63 -18.46 1.60
C ALA A 554 -11.46 -18.33 2.59
N ALA A 555 -11.47 -17.31 3.45
CA ALA A 555 -10.48 -17.14 4.51
C ALA A 555 -10.44 -18.32 5.50
N LEU A 556 -11.60 -18.77 6.00
CA LEU A 556 -11.65 -19.92 6.90
C LEU A 556 -11.28 -21.24 6.23
N VAL A 557 -11.71 -21.46 5.00
CA VAL A 557 -11.42 -22.71 4.26
C VAL A 557 -9.93 -22.85 3.98
N LEU A 558 -9.27 -21.77 3.56
CA LEU A 558 -7.83 -21.76 3.26
C LEU A 558 -6.95 -21.84 4.52
N SER A 559 -7.44 -21.32 5.64
CA SER A 559 -6.69 -21.26 6.90
C SER A 559 -6.75 -22.54 7.73
N GLY A 560 -7.16 -23.69 7.17
CA GLY A 560 -7.22 -24.96 7.89
C GLY A 560 -5.89 -25.37 8.55
N HIS A 561 -4.76 -25.02 7.95
CA HIS A 561 -3.43 -25.24 8.54
C HIS A 561 -3.14 -24.38 9.78
N VAL A 562 -3.81 -23.22 9.91
CA VAL A 562 -3.69 -22.29 11.07
C VAL A 562 -4.75 -22.59 12.12
N THR A 563 -5.99 -22.90 11.71
CA THR A 563 -7.13 -23.06 12.62
C THR A 563 -7.36 -24.51 13.06
N GLY A 564 -6.95 -25.48 12.25
CA GLY A 564 -7.23 -26.90 12.45
C GLY A 564 -8.68 -27.31 12.18
N TRP A 565 -9.52 -26.41 11.66
CA TRP A 565 -10.94 -26.69 11.42
C TRP A 565 -11.19 -27.37 10.07
N ALA A 566 -12.22 -28.22 10.02
CA ALA A 566 -12.61 -28.86 8.78
C ALA A 566 -13.37 -27.88 7.87
N VAL A 567 -13.22 -28.07 6.55
CA VAL A 567 -13.88 -27.23 5.52
C VAL A 567 -15.38 -27.10 5.75
N GLN A 568 -16.05 -28.21 6.13
CA GLN A 568 -17.49 -28.19 6.37
C GLN A 568 -17.86 -27.37 7.61
N GLU A 569 -17.11 -27.49 8.70
CA GLU A 569 -17.33 -26.70 9.93
C GLU A 569 -17.21 -25.20 9.64
N CYS A 570 -16.21 -24.82 8.82
CA CYS A 570 -16.03 -23.44 8.38
C CYS A 570 -17.24 -22.93 7.59
N ARG A 571 -17.74 -23.72 6.63
CA ARG A 571 -18.92 -23.36 5.81
C ARG A 571 -20.18 -23.23 6.65
N ASP A 572 -20.42 -24.17 7.55
CA ASP A 572 -21.59 -24.18 8.41
C ASP A 572 -21.61 -22.97 9.36
N ALA A 573 -20.45 -22.61 9.92
CA ALA A 573 -20.32 -21.42 10.75
C ALA A 573 -20.64 -20.13 9.98
N ILE A 574 -20.09 -19.95 8.78
CA ILE A 574 -20.35 -18.75 7.97
C ILE A 574 -21.82 -18.70 7.53
N LEU A 575 -22.41 -19.83 7.15
CA LEU A 575 -23.83 -19.91 6.77
C LEU A 575 -24.75 -19.59 7.95
N HIS A 576 -24.43 -20.10 9.15
CA HIS A 576 -25.18 -19.78 10.37
C HIS A 576 -25.21 -18.27 10.61
N ASN A 577 -24.05 -17.61 10.54
CA ASN A 577 -23.96 -16.16 10.74
C ASN A 577 -24.68 -15.36 9.64
N PHE A 578 -24.64 -15.83 8.39
CA PHE A 578 -25.41 -15.22 7.31
C PHE A 578 -26.92 -15.32 7.57
N ASN A 579 -27.41 -16.47 8.01
CA ASN A 579 -28.82 -16.65 8.34
C ASN A 579 -29.24 -15.77 9.52
N ALA A 580 -28.40 -15.65 10.56
CA ALA A 580 -28.62 -14.73 11.67
C ALA A 580 -28.69 -13.27 11.19
N TRP A 581 -27.81 -12.88 10.27
CA TRP A 581 -27.83 -11.56 9.64
C TRP A 581 -29.10 -11.33 8.80
N VAL A 582 -29.49 -12.27 7.94
CA VAL A 582 -30.70 -12.18 7.09
C VAL A 582 -31.95 -12.07 7.95
N LYS A 583 -32.03 -12.77 9.09
CA LYS A 583 -33.18 -12.70 10.01
C LYS A 583 -33.44 -11.29 10.52
N VAL A 584 -32.38 -10.50 10.76
CA VAL A 584 -32.51 -9.09 11.21
C VAL A 584 -32.61 -8.13 10.02
N PHE A 585 -31.82 -8.34 8.98
CA PHE A 585 -31.80 -7.43 7.83
C PHE A 585 -33.08 -7.52 6.98
N GLY A 586 -33.66 -8.72 6.88
CA GLY A 586 -34.72 -9.07 5.95
C GLY A 586 -34.19 -9.54 4.58
N THR A 587 -35.10 -9.95 3.72
CA THR A 587 -34.77 -10.46 2.37
C THR A 587 -35.08 -9.46 1.26
N GLY A 588 -35.97 -8.50 1.53
CA GLY A 588 -36.41 -7.46 0.58
C GLY A 588 -35.52 -6.22 0.55
N ASN A 589 -35.84 -5.28 -0.34
CA ASN A 589 -35.17 -3.98 -0.39
C ASN A 589 -35.63 -3.09 0.78
N LYS A 590 -34.74 -2.75 1.71
CA LYS A 590 -35.06 -1.91 2.88
C LYS A 590 -35.63 -0.54 2.50
N GLU A 591 -35.16 0.07 1.41
CA GLU A 591 -35.70 1.36 0.96
C GLU A 591 -37.16 1.21 0.53
N HIS A 592 -37.51 0.10 -0.12
CA HIS A 592 -38.89 -0.19 -0.51
C HIS A 592 -39.77 -0.42 0.72
N LYS A 593 -39.29 -1.22 1.68
CA LYS A 593 -39.98 -1.48 2.95
C LYS A 593 -40.25 -0.18 3.71
N GLN A 594 -39.25 0.72 3.80
CA GLN A 594 -39.40 2.01 4.47
C GLN A 594 -40.45 2.91 3.80
N ILE A 595 -40.55 2.90 2.46
CA ILE A 595 -41.58 3.65 1.73
C ILE A 595 -42.97 3.11 2.04
N ILE A 596 -43.14 1.78 2.11
CA ILE A 596 -44.39 1.11 2.46
C ILE A 596 -44.78 1.47 3.90
N GLU A 597 -43.88 1.29 4.86
CA GLU A 597 -44.11 1.63 6.28
C GLU A 597 -44.46 3.11 6.47
N GLN A 598 -43.81 4.03 5.72
CA GLN A 598 -44.16 5.46 5.75
C GLN A 598 -45.56 5.74 5.20
N ALA A 599 -45.97 5.05 4.13
CA ALA A 599 -47.30 5.19 3.56
C ALA A 599 -48.39 4.67 4.52
N GLU A 600 -48.17 3.49 5.11
CA GLU A 600 -49.06 2.88 6.11
C GLU A 600 -49.19 3.77 7.34
N ALA A 601 -48.06 4.20 7.93
CA ALA A 601 -48.05 5.08 9.10
C ALA A 601 -48.75 6.42 8.81
N PHE A 602 -48.55 6.99 7.63
CA PHE A 602 -49.22 8.22 7.21
C PHE A 602 -50.75 8.04 7.11
N LEU A 603 -51.21 6.96 6.48
CA LEU A 603 -52.65 6.68 6.36
C LEU A 603 -53.28 6.29 7.69
N ALA A 604 -52.58 5.53 8.54
CA ALA A 604 -53.06 5.18 9.88
C ALA A 604 -53.18 6.41 10.79
N ALA A 605 -52.19 7.30 10.78
CA ALA A 605 -52.19 8.50 11.64
C ALA A 605 -53.16 9.58 11.15
N TYR A 606 -53.28 9.77 9.83
CA TYR A 606 -53.97 10.94 9.27
C TYR A 606 -55.19 10.61 8.42
N GLY A 607 -55.40 9.35 8.03
CA GLY A 607 -56.42 8.91 7.07
C GLY A 607 -57.84 9.32 7.46
N MET A 608 -58.17 9.34 8.76
CA MET A 608 -59.50 9.74 9.23
C MET A 608 -59.60 11.21 9.66
N SER A 609 -58.48 11.86 9.95
CA SER A 609 -58.44 13.20 10.56
C SER A 609 -58.07 14.32 9.58
N ARG A 610 -57.31 14.03 8.52
CA ARG A 610 -56.80 15.01 7.54
C ARG A 610 -57.33 14.80 6.12
N PHE A 611 -58.20 13.82 5.90
CA PHE A 611 -58.81 13.54 4.60
C PHE A 611 -60.31 13.78 4.62
N ALA A 612 -60.77 14.63 3.70
CA ALA A 612 -62.19 14.90 3.56
C ALA A 612 -62.90 13.80 2.76
N PRO A 613 -64.10 13.36 3.16
CA PRO A 613 -64.95 12.57 2.28
C PRO A 613 -65.16 13.30 0.94
N VAL A 614 -65.12 12.60 -0.20
CA VAL A 614 -65.31 13.22 -1.53
C VAL A 614 -66.59 14.07 -1.61
N ASN A 615 -67.65 13.65 -0.90
CA ASN A 615 -68.93 14.34 -0.78
C ASN A 615 -69.12 14.95 0.62
N TYR A 616 -68.25 15.87 1.03
CA TYR A 616 -68.40 16.61 2.31
C TYR A 616 -68.76 18.09 2.11
N ASP A 617 -69.36 18.69 3.14
CA ASP A 617 -69.55 20.13 3.25
C ASP A 617 -68.54 20.71 4.26
N PRO A 618 -67.61 21.59 3.83
CA PRO A 618 -66.62 22.22 4.70
C PRO A 618 -67.20 22.93 5.93
N ALA A 619 -68.43 23.44 5.87
CA ALA A 619 -69.08 24.08 7.01
C ALA A 619 -69.49 23.07 8.10
N SER A 620 -69.85 21.85 7.69
CA SER A 620 -70.27 20.77 8.58
C SER A 620 -69.11 19.95 9.16
N LEU A 621 -67.98 19.90 8.45
CA LEU A 621 -66.80 19.13 8.82
C LEU A 621 -65.53 19.91 8.46
N PRO A 622 -65.13 20.88 9.30
CA PRO A 622 -63.90 21.63 9.09
C PRO A 622 -62.69 20.71 9.36
N ILE A 623 -61.88 20.47 8.33
CA ILE A 623 -60.65 19.67 8.43
C ILE A 623 -59.45 20.61 8.42
N PRO A 624 -58.71 20.73 9.55
CA PRO A 624 -57.47 21.50 9.57
C PRO A 624 -56.40 20.76 8.76
N GLU A 625 -55.59 21.51 8.01
CA GLU A 625 -54.46 20.97 7.21
C GLU A 625 -54.88 19.79 6.31
N LEU A 626 -55.75 20.08 5.34
CA LEU A 626 -56.28 19.07 4.42
C LEU A 626 -55.16 18.39 3.61
N TYR A 627 -54.96 17.09 3.82
CA TYR A 627 -53.97 16.30 3.08
C TYR A 627 -54.52 15.60 1.84
N GLY A 628 -55.85 15.54 1.70
CA GLY A 628 -56.50 14.97 0.53
C GLY A 628 -57.96 14.62 0.74
N TYR A 629 -58.45 13.71 -0.10
CA TYR A 629 -59.83 13.22 -0.05
C TYR A 629 -59.86 11.71 0.13
N ARG A 630 -60.93 11.16 0.68
CA ARG A 630 -61.16 9.71 0.79
C ARG A 630 -62.54 9.34 0.29
N GLU A 631 -62.68 8.13 -0.22
CA GLU A 631 -64.00 7.58 -0.51
C GLU A 631 -64.75 7.33 0.82
N SER A 632 -66.02 7.74 0.86
CA SER A 632 -66.82 7.81 2.09
C SER A 632 -67.25 6.45 2.63
N ASP A 633 -67.37 5.46 1.74
CA ASP A 633 -67.91 4.13 2.02
C ASP A 633 -66.93 3.07 1.49
N GLY A 634 -66.01 2.62 2.34
CA GLY A 634 -65.51 1.27 2.15
C GLY A 634 -66.69 0.34 2.42
N ARG A 635 -67.13 -0.45 1.44
CA ARG A 635 -67.92 -1.65 1.77
C ARG A 635 -67.06 -2.48 2.73
N TYR A 636 -67.67 -3.15 3.71
CA TYR A 636 -66.96 -4.19 4.47
C TYR A 636 -66.28 -5.12 3.44
N ASP A 637 -64.96 -5.32 3.56
CA ASP A 637 -64.03 -6.00 2.62
C ASP A 637 -63.37 -5.21 1.47
N GLU A 638 -63.64 -3.92 1.23
CA GLU A 638 -62.96 -3.16 0.16
C GLU A 638 -61.89 -2.17 0.68
N PRO A 639 -60.67 -2.15 0.10
CA PRO A 639 -59.61 -1.23 0.52
C PRO A 639 -60.01 0.23 0.26
N VAL A 640 -59.82 1.08 1.27
CA VAL A 640 -60.22 2.49 1.18
C VAL A 640 -59.24 3.25 0.30
N LEU A 641 -59.77 3.93 -0.74
CA LEU A 641 -58.97 4.76 -1.63
C LEU A 641 -58.83 6.19 -1.07
N PHE A 642 -57.58 6.57 -0.85
CA PHE A 642 -57.15 7.90 -0.42
C PHE A 642 -56.54 8.68 -1.59
N TYR A 643 -57.14 9.81 -1.92
CA TYR A 643 -56.66 10.79 -2.89
C TYR A 643 -55.72 11.79 -2.20
N VAL A 644 -54.43 11.44 -2.10
CA VAL A 644 -53.40 12.23 -1.41
C VAL A 644 -52.90 13.37 -2.29
N LEU A 645 -52.87 14.59 -1.76
CA LEU A 645 -52.35 15.76 -2.47
C LEU A 645 -50.83 15.65 -2.71
N PRO A 646 -50.28 16.29 -3.76
CA PRO A 646 -48.87 16.13 -4.13
C PRO A 646 -47.84 16.60 -3.09
N ASP A 647 -48.22 17.55 -2.24
CA ASP A 647 -47.35 18.07 -1.18
C ASP A 647 -47.29 17.11 0.02
N PRO A 648 -48.41 16.69 0.67
CA PRO A 648 -48.42 15.64 1.69
C PRO A 648 -47.79 14.32 1.24
N PHE A 649 -48.02 13.92 -0.02
CA PHE A 649 -47.34 12.75 -0.57
C PHE A 649 -45.82 12.93 -0.58
N GLY A 650 -45.32 14.13 -0.88
CA GLY A 650 -43.88 14.42 -0.86
C GLY A 650 -43.30 14.54 0.55
N SER A 651 -44.00 15.21 1.46
CA SER A 651 -43.51 15.56 2.79
C SER A 651 -43.67 14.43 3.82
N HIS A 652 -44.65 13.54 3.66
CA HIS A 652 -44.90 12.44 4.57
C HIS A 652 -44.64 11.06 3.96
N VAL A 653 -45.17 10.78 2.75
CA VAL A 653 -45.12 9.43 2.16
C VAL A 653 -43.78 9.15 1.45
N ALA A 654 -43.31 10.09 0.63
CA ALA A 654 -42.06 10.00 -0.11
C ALA A 654 -40.93 10.80 0.59
N ASN A 655 -41.01 10.98 1.91
CA ASN A 655 -40.10 11.84 2.63
C ASN A 655 -38.66 11.30 2.63
N GLY A 656 -37.77 12.01 1.93
CA GLY A 656 -36.38 11.59 1.73
C GLY A 656 -36.17 10.68 0.52
N PHE A 657 -37.21 10.46 -0.30
CA PHE A 657 -37.16 9.65 -1.50
C PHE A 657 -37.57 10.46 -2.74
N ASN A 658 -37.19 9.97 -3.93
CA ASN A 658 -37.73 10.48 -5.18
C ASN A 658 -39.21 10.09 -5.29
N LYS A 659 -40.09 11.05 -5.60
CA LYS A 659 -41.56 10.84 -5.63
C LYS A 659 -41.99 9.76 -6.61
N ASP A 660 -41.38 9.70 -7.79
CA ASP A 660 -41.73 8.72 -8.82
C ASP A 660 -41.22 7.32 -8.45
N ALA A 661 -40.05 7.25 -7.81
CA ALA A 661 -39.53 5.99 -7.29
C ALA A 661 -40.41 5.44 -6.15
N ALA A 662 -40.81 6.30 -5.20
CA ALA A 662 -41.72 5.92 -4.12
C ALA A 662 -43.08 5.48 -4.66
N ALA A 663 -43.62 6.20 -5.65
CA ALA A 663 -44.87 5.83 -6.28
C ALA A 663 -44.79 4.48 -7.02
N LYS A 664 -43.66 4.18 -7.67
CA LYS A 664 -43.41 2.88 -8.29
C LYS A 664 -43.41 1.76 -7.25
N VAL A 665 -42.69 1.93 -6.15
CA VAL A 665 -42.64 0.95 -5.06
C VAL A 665 -44.02 0.67 -4.49
N LEU A 666 -44.79 1.72 -4.18
CA LEU A 666 -46.14 1.56 -3.64
C LEU A 666 -47.09 0.92 -4.66
N HIS A 667 -46.89 1.14 -5.95
CA HIS A 667 -47.67 0.47 -6.99
C HIS A 667 -47.36 -1.02 -7.08
N GLU A 668 -46.07 -1.40 -7.04
CA GLU A 668 -45.61 -2.80 -7.02
C GLU A 668 -46.09 -3.53 -5.76
N ALA A 669 -46.20 -2.82 -4.63
CA ALA A 669 -46.78 -3.32 -3.38
C ALA A 669 -48.33 -3.34 -3.37
N GLY A 670 -48.99 -2.93 -4.45
CA GLY A 670 -50.47 -2.88 -4.53
C GLY A 670 -51.11 -1.73 -3.75
N MET A 671 -50.33 -0.84 -3.14
CA MET A 671 -50.79 0.30 -2.34
C MET A 671 -51.03 1.58 -3.15
N LEU A 672 -50.66 1.63 -4.43
CA LEU A 672 -50.88 2.82 -5.27
C LEU A 672 -51.60 2.48 -6.58
N LYS A 673 -52.67 3.23 -6.85
CA LYS A 673 -53.47 3.13 -8.05
C LYS A 673 -52.87 3.94 -9.20
N ARG A 674 -52.52 3.27 -10.29
CA ARG A 674 -51.97 3.90 -11.50
C ARG A 674 -53.07 4.54 -12.36
N PRO A 675 -52.82 5.69 -13.02
CA PRO A 675 -53.76 6.26 -13.98
C PRO A 675 -53.97 5.35 -15.20
N SER A 676 -55.19 5.35 -15.74
CA SER A 676 -55.58 4.59 -16.93
C SER A 676 -54.82 4.98 -18.21
N SER A 677 -54.19 6.16 -18.24
CA SER A 677 -53.33 6.62 -19.33
C SER A 677 -51.96 5.95 -19.34
N GLY A 678 -51.56 5.25 -18.28
CA GLY A 678 -50.24 4.64 -18.11
C GLY A 678 -49.08 5.63 -17.93
N ARG A 679 -49.31 6.95 -18.09
CA ARG A 679 -48.29 8.01 -17.96
C ARG A 679 -48.36 8.69 -16.60
N GLY A 680 -47.24 8.69 -15.89
CA GLY A 680 -47.10 9.29 -14.56
C GLY A 680 -47.80 8.48 -13.46
N TRP A 681 -47.76 9.02 -12.23
CA TRP A 681 -48.22 8.34 -11.02
C TRP A 681 -49.46 8.98 -10.38
N GLN A 682 -49.94 10.09 -10.95
CA GLN A 682 -51.07 10.84 -10.41
C GLN A 682 -52.37 10.51 -11.13
N ILE A 683 -53.43 10.30 -10.36
CA ILE A 683 -54.81 10.20 -10.83
C ILE A 683 -55.54 11.53 -10.62
N ARG A 684 -56.77 11.63 -11.14
CA ARG A 684 -57.64 12.78 -10.89
C ARG A 684 -58.72 12.41 -9.88
N THR A 685 -58.99 13.28 -8.93
CA THR A 685 -60.13 13.14 -8.01
C THR A 685 -61.46 13.05 -8.80
N PRO A 686 -62.52 12.52 -8.18
CA PRO A 686 -63.91 12.78 -8.60
C PRO A 686 -64.21 14.29 -8.62
N ARG A 687 -65.34 14.68 -9.22
CA ARG A 687 -65.76 16.09 -9.25
C ARG A 687 -66.12 16.56 -7.83
N LEU A 688 -65.32 17.48 -7.29
CA LEU A 688 -65.48 17.98 -5.93
C LEU A 688 -66.53 19.09 -5.90
N LYS A 689 -67.68 18.84 -5.26
CA LYS A 689 -68.83 19.77 -5.25
C LYS A 689 -68.50 21.12 -4.59
N HIS A 690 -67.82 21.09 -3.45
CA HIS A 690 -67.37 22.30 -2.72
C HIS A 690 -66.35 23.15 -3.50
N LEU A 691 -65.71 22.60 -4.54
CA LEU A 691 -64.80 23.31 -5.45
C LEU A 691 -65.39 23.48 -6.85
N LYS A 692 -66.72 23.69 -6.95
CA LYS A 692 -67.42 23.95 -8.23
C LYS A 692 -67.15 22.87 -9.29
N GLY A 693 -66.99 21.62 -8.88
CA GLY A 693 -66.75 20.48 -9.77
C GLY A 693 -65.30 20.30 -10.24
N ALA A 694 -64.34 20.99 -9.63
CA ALA A 694 -62.91 20.82 -9.93
C ALA A 694 -62.44 19.37 -9.72
N ARG A 695 -61.39 19.01 -10.48
CA ARG A 695 -60.70 17.71 -10.35
C ARG A 695 -59.21 17.96 -10.13
N LEU A 696 -58.71 17.55 -8.98
CA LEU A 696 -57.31 17.76 -8.59
C LEU A 696 -56.44 16.58 -9.02
N ARG A 697 -55.14 16.82 -9.26
CA ARG A 697 -54.16 15.75 -9.47
C ARG A 697 -53.61 15.29 -8.13
N VAL A 698 -53.64 13.98 -7.89
CA VAL A 698 -53.40 13.35 -6.59
C VAL A 698 -52.75 11.99 -6.76
N TYR A 699 -52.10 11.49 -5.72
CA TYR A 699 -51.66 10.10 -5.64
C TYR A 699 -52.79 9.28 -5.00
N GLY A 700 -53.23 8.21 -5.66
CA GLY A 700 -54.29 7.33 -5.14
C GLY A 700 -53.70 6.20 -4.31
N LEU A 701 -53.67 6.35 -2.99
CA LEU A 701 -53.18 5.31 -2.09
C LEU A 701 -54.32 4.40 -1.61
N LEU A 702 -54.03 3.12 -1.49
CA LEU A 702 -54.93 2.09 -0.98
C LEU A 702 -54.41 1.63 0.38
N LEU A 703 -55.28 1.62 1.38
CA LEU A 703 -55.01 0.96 2.65
C LEU A 703 -55.82 -0.33 2.68
N ALA A 704 -55.13 -1.48 2.69
CA ALA A 704 -55.74 -2.75 3.02
C ALA A 704 -56.05 -2.76 4.53
N GLN A 705 -57.19 -3.32 4.94
CA GLN A 705 -57.43 -3.63 6.35
C GLN A 705 -56.68 -4.92 6.66
N ASP A 706 -55.83 -4.93 7.68
CA ASP A 706 -55.12 -6.13 8.11
C ASP A 706 -56.15 -7.21 8.48
N HIS A 707 -56.14 -8.32 7.76
CA HIS A 707 -56.71 -9.56 8.26
C HIS A 707 -55.61 -10.27 9.04
N ASP A 708 -55.81 -10.46 10.35
CA ASP A 708 -55.16 -11.55 11.08
C ASP A 708 -55.58 -12.85 10.40
N THR A 709 -54.84 -13.29 9.38
CA THR A 709 -54.82 -14.70 9.03
C THR A 709 -54.00 -15.40 10.10
N GLU A 710 -54.63 -15.65 11.25
CA GLU A 710 -54.33 -16.86 12.02
C GLU A 710 -54.54 -18.03 11.04
N SER A 711 -53.44 -18.54 10.51
CA SER A 711 -53.41 -19.81 9.79
C SER A 711 -52.45 -20.71 10.57
N ASP A 712 -53.05 -21.76 11.13
CA ASP A 712 -52.47 -22.85 11.92
C ASP A 712 -51.24 -23.52 11.29
#